data_AF-A0A117E2X1-F1
#
_entry.id   AF-A0A117E2X1-F1
#
_cell.length_a   1.000
_cell.length_b   1.000
_cell.length_c   1.000
_cell.angle_alpha   90.00
_cell.angle_beta   90.00
_cell.angle_gamma   90.00
#
_symmetry.space_group_name_H-M   'P 1'
#
loop_
_entity.id
_entity.type
_entity.pdbx_description
1 polymer ?
#
loop_
_entity_poly.entity_id
_entity_poly.type
_entity_poly.pdbx_seq_one_letter_code
_entity_poly.pdbx_strand_id
1 'polypeptide(L)'
;MPTECTPFPAKRVVLSVSIPVAPSDSLIMIRRVLLSLALQCMVTGTIANPDTLSHNYDERGLFGDSEFDYVVVGGGTGGNTIATRLAQKNFKVAVIEAGGSYEFESVAEVPAADVLPVGSDPETAAAHDWGFVAENVPGANGRSIHYARGKCWGGSSAMNFMIYQRPTIESMEQWATAVNDSSYTFDQTLPFYKTSVKFTPPNTQIRAKNATAGYDASAYESTGGPLKVSYANYAMPFSTWMDLGMKAIGINETQDFNLGSLMGGQYCASTIDPSGEIRSSSEESFLANKPSTLTTYANTLAKKIIFNNQKQATGVQVKGSGGNIFTVKANREVIVSAGAFQSPQLLMVSGVGPQDQLEEHGIQVVANRPGVGQNMWDHPFFAPSYRVNVQTFTAIANDFLGIVGQFINMVGFGNGPLTNPISDYLAWEKIPAALRSAFSSQTTKQLASFPSDWPEAEYISGAGYMGNVSNLLTTQPEDGYQYASMLAVLITPTSRGNITLRSADTDDLPVINPNWLATQSDQEVAIAMFKRVRAAFQSKAMAPVVIGKEYNPGLEVQSDEQILQWIKDNVMTLWHAACTCKMGTSDDEMAVVDSQARVYGVQGVRVVDASAFPFLPPGHPQSTVYMLAEKIANAIINGA
;
A
#
# COMPACT_ATOMS: atom_id res chain seq x y z
N MET A 1 19.37 -22.48 -91.64
CA MET A 1 17.94 -22.19 -91.44
C MET A 1 17.33 -23.36 -90.67
N PRO A 2 16.38 -23.13 -89.75
CA PRO A 2 16.07 -21.93 -88.95
C PRO A 2 16.01 -22.29 -87.43
N THR A 3 15.90 -21.42 -86.43
CA THR A 3 15.62 -19.97 -86.32
C THR A 3 16.07 -19.52 -84.93
N GLU A 4 16.66 -18.33 -84.87
CA GLU A 4 17.03 -17.57 -83.67
C GLU A 4 15.79 -17.04 -82.92
N CYS A 5 15.94 -16.82 -81.61
CA CYS A 5 15.46 -15.62 -80.91
C CYS A 5 16.01 -15.57 -79.47
N THR A 6 16.95 -14.68 -79.23
CA THR A 6 17.44 -14.26 -77.90
C THR A 6 16.54 -13.19 -77.27
N PRO A 7 16.40 -13.17 -75.93
CA PRO A 7 16.26 -11.90 -75.23
C PRO A 7 17.26 -11.71 -74.07
N PHE A 8 17.51 -10.44 -73.79
CA PHE A 8 18.49 -9.79 -72.92
C PHE A 8 18.54 -10.25 -71.44
N PRO A 9 19.69 -10.11 -70.75
CA PRO A 9 19.79 -10.33 -69.31
C PRO A 9 19.25 -9.12 -68.53
N ALA A 10 18.15 -9.31 -67.80
CA ALA A 10 17.67 -8.36 -66.80
C ALA A 10 18.60 -8.38 -65.58
N LYS A 11 19.39 -7.31 -65.38
CA LYS A 11 20.06 -7.05 -64.11
C LYS A 11 18.99 -6.79 -63.03
N ARG A 12 18.82 -7.73 -62.10
CA ARG A 12 18.12 -7.47 -60.83
C ARG A 12 19.04 -6.60 -59.96
N VAL A 13 18.72 -5.32 -59.88
CA VAL A 13 19.23 -4.45 -58.80
C VAL A 13 18.47 -4.84 -57.55
N VAL A 14 19.13 -5.52 -56.61
CA VAL A 14 18.62 -5.69 -55.24
C VAL A 14 18.92 -4.38 -54.52
N LEU A 15 17.91 -3.53 -54.39
CA LEU A 15 17.92 -2.41 -53.44
C LEU A 15 17.80 -3.01 -52.04
N SER A 16 18.94 -3.22 -51.37
CA SER A 16 18.97 -3.41 -49.92
C SER A 16 18.61 -2.07 -49.26
N VAL A 17 17.34 -1.87 -48.94
CA VAL A 17 16.93 -0.78 -48.05
C VAL A 17 17.33 -1.22 -46.64
N SER A 18 18.53 -0.85 -46.22
CA SER A 18 18.90 -0.80 -44.81
C SER A 18 18.08 0.31 -44.17
N ILE A 19 16.96 -0.05 -43.53
CA ILE A 19 16.27 0.86 -42.61
C ILE A 19 17.22 1.06 -41.44
N PRO A 20 17.68 2.29 -41.15
CA PRO A 20 18.49 2.52 -39.97
C PRO A 20 17.63 2.18 -38.75
N VAL A 21 18.06 1.18 -37.99
CA VAL A 21 17.56 0.99 -36.62
C VAL A 21 17.90 2.28 -35.88
N ALA A 22 16.88 3.02 -35.47
CA ALA A 22 17.09 4.22 -34.67
C ALA A 22 17.91 3.83 -33.43
N PRO A 23 18.85 4.67 -32.96
CA PRO A 23 19.55 4.42 -31.70
C PRO A 23 18.55 4.07 -30.60
N SER A 24 18.88 3.13 -29.71
CA SER A 24 18.03 2.70 -28.59
C SER A 24 17.38 3.88 -27.86
N ASP A 25 18.13 4.96 -27.71
CA ASP A 25 17.72 6.17 -26.98
C ASP A 25 16.60 6.94 -27.70
N SER A 26 16.58 6.92 -29.03
CA SER A 26 15.52 7.57 -29.83
C SER A 26 14.19 6.81 -29.75
N LEU A 27 14.24 5.47 -29.71
CA LEU A 27 13.05 4.62 -29.52
C LEU A 27 12.49 4.75 -28.10
N ILE A 28 13.37 4.81 -27.08
CA ILE A 28 12.99 5.06 -25.69
C ILE A 28 12.32 6.43 -25.55
N MET A 29 12.88 7.48 -26.17
CA MET A 29 12.32 8.82 -26.12
C MET A 29 10.93 8.90 -26.78
N ILE A 30 10.76 8.33 -27.97
CA ILE A 30 9.46 8.30 -28.67
C ILE A 30 8.40 7.58 -27.82
N ARG A 31 8.76 6.46 -27.19
CA ARG A 31 7.84 5.71 -26.31
C ARG A 31 7.46 6.50 -25.07
N ARG A 32 8.41 7.18 -24.42
CA ARG A 32 8.10 8.07 -23.30
C ARG A 32 7.09 9.14 -23.70
N VAL A 33 7.25 9.75 -24.88
CA VAL A 33 6.30 10.74 -25.41
C VAL A 33 4.91 10.13 -25.65
N LEU A 34 4.83 8.96 -26.28
CA LEU A 34 3.55 8.29 -26.53
C LEU A 34 2.83 7.89 -25.23
N LEU A 35 3.57 7.37 -24.26
CA LEU A 35 3.05 7.05 -22.93
C LEU A 35 2.55 8.31 -22.21
N SER A 36 3.33 9.40 -22.22
CA SER A 36 2.88 10.67 -21.63
C SER A 36 1.61 11.21 -22.28
N LEU A 37 1.49 11.13 -23.61
CA LEU A 37 0.29 11.53 -24.33
C LEU A 37 -0.91 10.64 -23.96
N ALA A 38 -0.72 9.31 -23.90
CA ALA A 38 -1.78 8.38 -23.50
C ALA A 38 -2.26 8.65 -22.07
N LEU A 39 -1.32 8.83 -21.12
CA LEU A 39 -1.63 9.20 -19.73
C LEU A 39 -2.40 10.53 -19.66
N GLN A 40 -1.96 11.55 -20.39
CA GLN A 40 -2.63 12.85 -20.40
C GLN A 40 -4.06 12.76 -20.96
N CYS A 41 -4.28 11.96 -22.01
CA CYS A 41 -5.63 11.68 -22.51
C CYS A 41 -6.50 10.98 -21.45
N MET A 42 -5.94 10.02 -20.72
CA MET A 42 -6.67 9.32 -19.65
C MET A 42 -7.02 10.25 -18.49
N VAL A 43 -6.10 11.11 -18.04
CA VAL A 43 -6.38 12.14 -17.01
C VAL A 43 -7.53 13.05 -17.44
N THR A 44 -7.54 13.52 -18.69
CA THR A 44 -8.68 14.33 -19.17
C THR A 44 -10.00 13.54 -19.19
N GLY A 45 -9.95 12.23 -19.41
CA GLY A 45 -11.11 11.35 -19.42
C GLY A 45 -11.66 11.05 -18.01
N THR A 46 -10.79 10.87 -17.01
CA THR A 46 -11.21 10.68 -15.61
C THR A 46 -11.87 11.94 -15.04
N ILE A 47 -11.34 13.12 -15.38
CA ILE A 47 -11.92 14.43 -14.99
C ILE A 47 -13.27 14.68 -15.68
N ALA A 48 -13.50 14.12 -16.88
CA ALA A 48 -14.76 14.32 -17.60
C ALA A 48 -15.94 13.50 -17.03
N ASN A 49 -15.70 12.62 -16.05
CA ASN A 49 -16.75 11.92 -15.33
C ASN A 49 -17.44 12.90 -14.35
N PRO A 50 -18.76 13.17 -14.47
CA PRO A 50 -19.43 14.19 -13.67
C PRO A 50 -19.33 14.02 -12.14
N ASP A 51 -19.01 12.83 -11.64
CA ASP A 51 -18.82 12.57 -10.21
C ASP A 51 -17.48 13.15 -9.66
N THR A 52 -16.41 13.21 -10.46
CA THR A 52 -15.06 13.66 -10.03
C THR A 52 -14.95 15.19 -9.93
N LEU A 53 -15.83 15.94 -10.61
CA LEU A 53 -15.82 17.41 -10.66
C LEU A 53 -16.51 18.09 -9.46
N SER A 54 -17.01 17.33 -8.48
CA SER A 54 -17.85 17.87 -7.40
C SER A 54 -17.11 18.35 -6.14
N HIS A 55 -15.79 18.13 -6.05
CA HIS A 55 -15.02 18.43 -4.85
C HIS A 55 -14.57 19.89 -4.78
N ASN A 56 -15.47 20.79 -4.37
CA ASN A 56 -15.10 22.14 -3.96
C ASN A 56 -14.35 22.07 -2.62
N TYR A 57 -13.03 21.88 -2.68
CA TYR A 57 -12.16 22.11 -1.53
C TYR A 57 -12.11 23.61 -1.27
N ASP A 58 -12.69 24.02 -0.13
CA ASP A 58 -12.62 25.38 0.37
C ASP A 58 -11.14 25.73 0.59
N GLU A 59 -10.49 26.37 -0.39
CA GLU A 59 -9.20 27.04 -0.20
C GLU A 59 -9.40 28.28 0.69
N ARG A 60 -9.69 28.08 1.97
CA ARG A 60 -9.61 29.15 2.97
C ARG A 60 -8.15 29.40 3.34
N GLY A 61 -7.37 29.79 2.36
CA GLY A 61 -6.18 30.61 2.60
C GLY A 61 -6.65 32.05 2.69
N LEU A 62 -6.41 32.74 3.81
CA LEU A 62 -5.98 34.14 3.89
C LEU A 62 -6.30 34.85 5.22
N PHE A 63 -7.11 34.31 6.14
CA PHE A 63 -7.46 35.03 7.38
C PHE A 63 -7.52 34.17 8.66
N GLY A 64 -6.48 34.29 9.50
CA GLY A 64 -6.55 34.21 10.96
C GLY A 64 -6.67 32.84 11.65
N ASP A 65 -6.32 32.85 12.95
CA ASP A 65 -6.54 31.75 13.90
C ASP A 65 -8.00 31.28 13.84
N SER A 66 -8.25 30.14 13.21
CA SER A 66 -9.56 29.50 13.20
C SER A 66 -9.66 28.49 14.34
N GLU A 67 -10.76 28.53 15.08
CA GLU A 67 -11.00 27.68 16.25
C GLU A 67 -11.92 26.51 15.91
N PHE A 68 -11.44 25.30 16.20
CA PHE A 68 -12.15 24.04 15.99
C PHE A 68 -12.24 23.25 17.30
N ASP A 69 -13.24 22.39 17.44
CA ASP A 69 -13.26 21.42 18.54
C ASP A 69 -12.07 20.46 18.38
N TYR A 70 -11.88 19.96 17.15
CA TYR A 70 -10.83 19.00 16.82
C TYR A 70 -10.04 19.46 15.59
N VAL A 71 -8.73 19.28 15.63
CA VAL A 71 -7.84 19.50 14.49
C VAL A 71 -7.19 18.17 14.13
N VAL A 72 -7.48 17.66 12.95
CA VAL A 72 -6.93 16.41 12.40
C VAL A 72 -5.76 16.75 11.48
N VAL A 73 -4.60 16.15 11.71
CA VAL A 73 -3.39 16.36 10.92
C VAL A 73 -3.12 15.14 10.04
N GLY A 74 -3.29 15.29 8.74
CA GLY A 74 -3.25 14.23 7.73
C GLY A 74 -4.66 13.86 7.26
N GLY A 75 -4.94 14.12 5.98
CA GLY A 75 -6.17 13.75 5.26
C GLY A 75 -6.10 12.36 4.63
N GLY A 76 -5.48 11.41 5.34
CA GLY A 76 -5.24 10.04 4.88
C GLY A 76 -6.40 9.09 5.18
N THR A 77 -6.11 7.78 5.16
CA THR A 77 -7.08 6.70 5.43
C THR A 77 -7.79 6.88 6.77
N GLY A 78 -7.04 7.02 7.87
CA GLY A 78 -7.63 7.22 9.20
C GLY A 78 -8.19 8.63 9.40
N GLY A 79 -7.46 9.64 8.93
CA GLY A 79 -7.75 11.06 9.15
C GLY A 79 -9.07 11.52 8.55
N ASN A 80 -9.34 11.18 7.29
CA ASN A 80 -10.62 11.51 6.64
C ASN A 80 -11.78 10.82 7.34
N THR A 81 -11.61 9.55 7.71
CA THR A 81 -12.64 8.79 8.42
C THR A 81 -13.02 9.43 9.76
N ILE A 82 -12.05 9.64 10.66
CA ILE A 82 -12.35 10.20 11.98
C ILE A 82 -12.90 11.63 11.89
N ALA A 83 -12.34 12.46 11.00
CA ALA A 83 -12.78 13.84 10.84
C ALA A 83 -14.23 13.92 10.38
N THR A 84 -14.61 13.11 9.38
CA THR A 84 -15.99 13.04 8.89
C THR A 84 -16.94 12.52 9.96
N ARG A 85 -16.58 11.48 10.73
CA ARG A 85 -17.43 10.97 11.81
C ARG A 85 -17.67 11.99 12.92
N LEU A 86 -16.64 12.72 13.33
CA LEU A 86 -16.77 13.79 14.32
C LEU A 86 -17.64 14.94 13.78
N ALA A 87 -17.42 15.37 12.54
CA ALA A 87 -18.21 16.42 11.92
C ALA A 87 -19.70 16.03 11.76
N GLN A 88 -20.01 14.75 11.47
CA GLN A 88 -21.38 14.21 11.43
C GLN A 88 -22.11 14.30 12.78
N LYS A 89 -21.39 14.51 13.88
CA LYS A 89 -21.94 14.78 15.22
C LYS A 89 -21.93 16.26 15.60
N ASN A 90 -21.84 17.16 14.61
CA ASN A 90 -21.87 18.61 14.74
C ASN A 90 -20.67 19.23 15.48
N PHE A 91 -19.58 18.48 15.69
CA PHE A 91 -18.32 19.09 16.10
C PHE A 91 -17.74 19.93 14.97
N LYS A 92 -17.10 21.05 15.30
CA LYS A 92 -16.30 21.82 14.34
C LYS A 92 -14.95 21.14 14.17
N VAL A 93 -14.66 20.67 12.96
CA VAL A 93 -13.44 19.90 12.69
C VAL A 93 -12.65 20.55 11.56
N ALA A 94 -11.34 20.63 11.73
CA ALA A 94 -10.40 20.94 10.66
C ALA A 94 -9.60 19.70 10.27
N VAL A 95 -9.37 19.49 8.98
CA VAL A 95 -8.40 18.52 8.47
C VAL A 95 -7.31 19.27 7.73
N ILE A 96 -6.06 19.04 8.10
CA ILE A 96 -4.87 19.62 7.47
C ILE A 96 -4.20 18.53 6.64
N GLU A 97 -4.10 18.73 5.33
CA GLU A 97 -3.43 17.81 4.41
C GLU A 97 -2.32 18.55 3.65
N ALA A 98 -1.14 17.95 3.60
CA ALA A 98 0.03 18.54 2.96
C ALA A 98 -0.03 18.48 1.42
N GLY A 99 -0.79 17.53 0.88
CA GLY A 99 -1.07 17.40 -0.55
C GLY A 99 -2.38 18.03 -1.01
N GLY A 100 -2.65 17.92 -2.31
CA GLY A 100 -3.89 18.31 -2.96
C GLY A 100 -4.70 17.11 -3.43
N SER A 101 -5.59 17.34 -4.39
CA SER A 101 -6.33 16.28 -5.12
C SER A 101 -5.44 15.66 -6.17
N TYR A 102 -5.38 14.32 -6.19
CA TYR A 102 -4.49 13.58 -7.08
C TYR A 102 -5.12 13.35 -8.47
N GLU A 103 -6.44 13.45 -8.58
CA GLU A 103 -7.25 13.20 -9.80
C GLU A 103 -6.90 14.16 -10.94
N PHE A 104 -6.43 15.37 -10.61
CA PHE A 104 -6.01 16.37 -11.60
C PHE A 104 -4.62 16.12 -12.16
N GLU A 105 -3.83 15.29 -11.49
CA GLU A 105 -2.40 15.12 -11.75
C GLU A 105 -2.03 13.65 -12.06
N SER A 106 -2.99 12.74 -11.94
CA SER A 106 -2.74 11.30 -12.02
C SER A 106 -3.94 10.51 -12.54
N VAL A 107 -3.63 9.31 -13.03
CA VAL A 107 -4.60 8.26 -13.37
C VAL A 107 -4.81 7.27 -12.22
N ALA A 108 -4.43 7.61 -10.98
CA ALA A 108 -4.45 6.69 -9.84
C ALA A 108 -5.86 6.17 -9.48
N GLU A 109 -6.94 6.82 -9.96
CA GLU A 109 -8.30 6.29 -9.88
C GLU A 109 -8.49 5.00 -10.68
N VAL A 110 -7.72 4.80 -11.75
CA VAL A 110 -7.73 3.59 -12.56
C VAL A 110 -7.00 2.47 -11.79
N PRO A 111 -7.66 1.34 -11.48
CA PRO A 111 -7.05 0.29 -10.66
C PRO A 111 -5.67 -0.18 -11.14
N ALA A 112 -5.50 -0.44 -12.45
CA ALA A 112 -4.21 -0.90 -12.98
C ALA A 112 -3.07 0.14 -12.96
N ALA A 113 -3.34 1.39 -12.57
CA ALA A 113 -2.33 2.44 -12.44
C ALA A 113 -1.59 2.39 -11.10
N ASP A 114 -2.01 1.54 -10.16
CA ASP A 114 -1.38 1.35 -8.84
C ASP A 114 0.09 0.93 -8.90
N VAL A 115 0.52 0.29 -9.99
CA VAL A 115 1.93 -0.09 -10.22
C VAL A 115 2.83 1.08 -10.66
N LEU A 116 2.25 2.23 -11.05
CA LEU A 116 3.01 3.36 -11.59
C LEU A 116 3.89 4.09 -10.55
N PRO A 117 3.39 4.40 -9.33
CA PRO A 117 4.15 5.22 -8.39
C PRO A 117 5.00 4.42 -7.39
N VAL A 118 5.07 3.09 -7.49
CA VAL A 118 5.58 2.22 -6.41
C VAL A 118 6.92 1.53 -6.73
N GLY A 119 7.69 2.05 -7.69
CA GLY A 119 9.02 1.50 -8.01
C GLY A 119 10.01 1.66 -6.84
N SER A 120 11.02 0.79 -6.77
CA SER A 120 12.11 0.86 -5.78
C SER A 120 13.15 1.93 -6.11
N ASP A 121 13.18 2.40 -7.36
CA ASP A 121 14.03 3.50 -7.80
C ASP A 121 13.46 4.85 -7.31
N PRO A 122 14.25 5.66 -6.55
CA PRO A 122 13.88 7.01 -6.12
C PRO A 122 13.36 7.94 -7.21
N GLU A 123 13.74 7.73 -8.48
CA GLU A 123 13.27 8.55 -9.61
C GLU A 123 11.82 8.22 -10.04
N THR A 124 11.17 7.23 -9.43
CA THR A 124 9.80 6.80 -9.77
C THR A 124 8.69 7.45 -8.95
N ALA A 125 9.05 8.30 -7.99
CA ALA A 125 8.08 9.02 -7.16
C ALA A 125 7.10 9.85 -8.01
N ALA A 126 5.81 9.70 -7.76
CA ALA A 126 4.77 10.49 -8.41
C ALA A 126 4.61 11.88 -7.75
N ALA A 127 3.93 12.81 -8.43
CA ALA A 127 3.70 14.16 -7.92
C ALA A 127 2.92 14.19 -6.59
N HIS A 128 1.99 13.24 -6.42
CA HIS A 128 1.20 13.02 -5.21
C HIS A 128 1.86 12.00 -4.26
N ASP A 129 3.15 11.75 -4.39
CA ASP A 129 3.98 10.95 -3.47
C ASP A 129 4.82 11.89 -2.58
N TRP A 130 5.12 11.45 -1.36
CA TRP A 130 6.14 12.12 -0.54
C TRP A 130 7.55 11.92 -1.06
N GLY A 131 7.80 10.87 -1.85
CA GLY A 131 9.13 10.55 -2.39
C GLY A 131 10.11 10.14 -1.30
N PHE A 132 9.64 9.41 -0.29
CA PHE A 132 10.52 8.93 0.77
C PHE A 132 11.54 7.94 0.22
N VAL A 133 12.76 7.99 0.75
CA VAL A 133 13.82 7.04 0.43
C VAL A 133 14.35 6.44 1.73
N ALA A 134 14.26 5.13 1.86
CA ALA A 134 14.99 4.38 2.87
C ALA A 134 16.43 4.20 2.37
N GLU A 135 17.36 4.97 2.93
CA GLU A 135 18.75 5.03 2.46
C GLU A 135 19.59 3.88 3.04
N ASN A 136 20.45 3.27 2.23
CA ASN A 136 21.46 2.29 2.67
C ASN A 136 20.91 1.12 3.51
N VAL A 137 19.78 0.52 3.11
CA VAL A 137 19.12 -0.53 3.90
C VAL A 137 20.01 -1.79 3.98
N PRO A 138 20.55 -2.17 5.17
CA PRO A 138 21.56 -3.23 5.26
C PRO A 138 21.07 -4.60 4.79
N GLY A 139 19.84 -4.99 5.17
CA GLY A 139 19.23 -6.24 4.71
C GLY A 139 18.76 -6.22 3.25
N ALA A 140 18.88 -5.08 2.56
CA ALA A 140 18.69 -4.95 1.12
C ALA A 140 20.03 -4.72 0.39
N ASN A 141 21.14 -5.19 0.98
CA ASN A 141 22.52 -5.01 0.48
C ASN A 141 22.92 -3.54 0.26
N GLY A 142 22.47 -2.64 1.15
CA GLY A 142 22.82 -1.24 1.10
C GLY A 142 22.11 -0.44 -0.01
N ARG A 143 21.07 -1.01 -0.64
CA ARG A 143 20.24 -0.26 -1.58
C ARG A 143 19.52 0.90 -0.90
N SER A 144 19.42 2.01 -1.62
CA SER A 144 18.47 3.08 -1.32
C SER A 144 17.18 2.79 -2.06
N ILE A 145 16.07 2.70 -1.32
CA ILE A 145 14.80 2.21 -1.83
C ILE A 145 13.73 3.28 -1.65
N HIS A 146 13.08 3.64 -2.76
CA HIS A 146 11.89 4.47 -2.71
C HIS A 146 10.77 3.79 -1.92
N TYR A 147 10.15 4.53 -1.01
CA TYR A 147 9.06 4.07 -0.17
C TYR A 147 7.84 4.95 -0.45
N ALA A 148 7.05 4.57 -1.44
CA ALA A 148 5.87 5.30 -1.86
C ALA A 148 4.89 5.56 -0.71
N ARG A 149 4.42 6.81 -0.59
CA ARG A 149 3.43 7.22 0.41
C ARG A 149 2.61 8.38 -0.12
N GLY A 150 1.28 8.30 -0.01
CA GLY A 150 0.39 9.34 -0.52
C GLY A 150 0.58 10.71 0.12
N LYS A 151 0.79 11.72 -0.71
CA LYS A 151 0.78 13.16 -0.42
C LYS A 151 -0.40 13.79 -1.17
N CYS A 152 -1.59 13.41 -0.76
CA CYS A 152 -2.84 13.86 -1.33
C CYS A 152 -3.98 13.60 -0.34
N TRP A 153 -5.15 14.15 -0.64
CA TRP A 153 -6.39 13.64 -0.05
C TRP A 153 -6.51 12.13 -0.27
N GLY A 154 -6.96 11.43 0.76
CA GLY A 154 -7.00 9.97 0.75
C GLY A 154 -5.69 9.32 1.24
N GLY A 155 -4.57 10.05 1.17
CA GLY A 155 -3.24 9.54 1.52
C GLY A 155 -2.95 8.23 0.78
N SER A 156 -2.39 7.23 1.46
CA SER A 156 -2.07 5.95 0.81
C SER A 156 -3.27 5.17 0.29
N SER A 157 -4.51 5.45 0.72
CA SER A 157 -5.70 4.81 0.10
C SER A 157 -5.94 5.26 -1.34
N ALA A 158 -5.42 6.43 -1.74
CA ALA A 158 -5.44 6.93 -3.11
C ALA A 158 -4.39 6.27 -4.03
N MET A 159 -3.43 5.52 -3.47
CA MET A 159 -2.30 4.93 -4.21
C MET A 159 -2.13 3.42 -4.02
N ASN A 160 -2.75 2.82 -3.00
CA ASN A 160 -2.56 1.40 -2.66
C ASN A 160 -3.04 0.44 -3.78
N PHE A 161 -2.79 -0.85 -3.60
CA PHE A 161 -3.25 -1.90 -4.55
C PHE A 161 -4.69 -2.34 -4.27
N MET A 162 -5.45 -1.55 -3.51
CA MET A 162 -6.87 -1.73 -3.18
C MET A 162 -7.24 -3.02 -2.42
N ILE A 163 -6.32 -3.95 -2.17
CA ILE A 163 -6.58 -5.23 -1.48
C ILE A 163 -7.25 -5.01 -0.12
N TYR A 164 -8.43 -5.58 0.06
CA TYR A 164 -9.23 -5.50 1.28
C TYR A 164 -9.38 -6.86 1.96
N GLN A 165 -8.90 -6.96 3.18
CA GLN A 165 -9.00 -8.13 4.04
C GLN A 165 -8.92 -7.71 5.51
N ARG A 166 -9.27 -8.61 6.44
CA ARG A 166 -9.21 -8.35 7.89
C ARG A 166 -8.14 -9.20 8.55
N PRO A 167 -7.59 -8.76 9.69
CA PRO A 167 -6.65 -9.57 10.45
C PRO A 167 -7.35 -10.80 11.05
N THR A 168 -6.54 -11.72 11.57
CA THR A 168 -7.04 -12.98 12.12
C THR A 168 -7.60 -12.80 13.54
N ILE A 169 -8.46 -13.72 13.99
CA ILE A 169 -9.09 -13.65 15.31
C ILE A 169 -8.05 -13.63 16.43
N GLU A 170 -7.08 -14.55 16.40
CA GLU A 170 -6.08 -14.62 17.47
C GLU A 170 -5.08 -13.45 17.41
N SER A 171 -4.83 -12.86 16.24
CA SER A 171 -4.06 -11.61 16.16
C SER A 171 -4.76 -10.44 16.85
N MET A 172 -6.10 -10.35 16.77
CA MET A 172 -6.84 -9.31 17.50
C MET A 172 -6.94 -9.62 19.00
N GLU A 173 -6.98 -10.90 19.40
CA GLU A 173 -6.82 -11.30 20.80
C GLU A 173 -5.45 -10.88 21.36
N GLN A 174 -4.39 -11.08 20.58
CA GLN A 174 -3.05 -10.62 20.96
C GLN A 174 -3.00 -9.09 21.06
N TRP A 175 -3.74 -8.35 20.22
CA TRP A 175 -3.84 -6.89 20.33
C TRP A 175 -4.50 -6.53 21.65
N ALA A 176 -5.67 -7.10 21.95
CA ALA A 176 -6.39 -6.86 23.20
C ALA A 176 -5.53 -7.14 24.43
N THR A 177 -4.75 -8.22 24.40
CA THR A 177 -3.77 -8.55 25.44
C THR A 177 -2.66 -7.50 25.54
N ALA A 178 -2.05 -7.12 24.42
CA ALA A 178 -0.93 -6.18 24.38
C ALA A 178 -1.27 -4.78 24.92
N VAL A 179 -2.55 -4.38 24.83
CA VAL A 179 -3.01 -3.07 25.28
C VAL A 179 -3.89 -3.15 26.53
N ASN A 180 -4.07 -4.36 27.07
CA ASN A 180 -4.94 -4.67 28.22
C ASN A 180 -6.37 -4.11 28.07
N ASP A 181 -6.99 -4.32 26.91
CA ASP A 181 -8.34 -3.84 26.59
C ASP A 181 -9.07 -4.84 25.69
N SER A 182 -10.00 -5.58 26.28
CA SER A 182 -10.79 -6.61 25.58
C SER A 182 -11.69 -6.05 24.47
N SER A 183 -11.88 -4.72 24.39
CA SER A 183 -12.63 -4.09 23.30
C SER A 183 -11.87 -4.11 21.96
N TYR A 184 -10.63 -4.61 21.94
CA TYR A 184 -9.85 -4.90 20.72
C TYR A 184 -9.95 -6.34 20.24
N THR A 185 -10.68 -7.23 20.92
CA THR A 185 -10.92 -8.59 20.39
C THR A 185 -11.68 -8.52 19.06
N PHE A 186 -11.54 -9.56 18.21
CA PHE A 186 -12.11 -9.55 16.86
C PHE A 186 -13.63 -9.26 16.86
N ASP A 187 -14.39 -9.94 17.71
CA ASP A 187 -15.85 -9.73 17.79
C ASP A 187 -16.23 -8.31 18.24
N GLN A 188 -15.43 -7.69 19.12
CA GLN A 188 -15.68 -6.33 19.61
C GLN A 188 -15.26 -5.26 18.59
N THR A 189 -14.32 -5.58 17.69
CA THR A 189 -13.86 -4.67 16.63
C THR A 189 -14.60 -4.88 15.31
N LEU A 190 -15.20 -6.04 15.10
CA LEU A 190 -15.95 -6.39 13.89
C LEU A 190 -17.02 -5.35 13.50
N PRO A 191 -17.81 -4.77 14.42
CA PRO A 191 -18.75 -3.70 14.06
C PRO A 191 -18.05 -2.50 13.40
N PHE A 192 -16.87 -2.11 13.87
CA PHE A 192 -16.10 -0.99 13.30
C PHE A 192 -15.49 -1.35 11.95
N TYR A 193 -15.04 -2.60 11.76
CA TYR A 193 -14.61 -3.11 10.45
C TYR A 193 -15.73 -3.10 9.40
N LYS A 194 -16.99 -3.25 9.82
CA LYS A 194 -18.13 -3.22 8.89
C LYS A 194 -18.69 -1.81 8.68
N THR A 195 -18.53 -0.91 9.65
CA THR A 195 -19.14 0.44 9.65
C THR A 195 -18.73 1.27 8.43
N SER A 196 -17.48 1.17 7.98
CA SER A 196 -17.02 1.92 6.81
C SER A 196 -17.45 1.30 5.49
N VAL A 197 -17.73 -0.01 5.43
CA VAL A 197 -17.78 -0.77 4.18
C VAL A 197 -19.18 -0.88 3.60
N LYS A 198 -19.35 -0.55 2.32
CA LYS A 198 -20.44 -0.98 1.45
C LYS A 198 -19.93 -2.05 0.50
N PHE A 199 -20.31 -3.29 0.76
CA PHE A 199 -19.90 -4.44 -0.01
C PHE A 199 -20.79 -4.68 -1.23
N THR A 200 -20.18 -5.03 -2.36
CA THR A 200 -20.87 -5.52 -3.55
C THR A 200 -20.28 -6.86 -4.00
N PRO A 201 -21.09 -7.93 -4.13
CA PRO A 201 -20.65 -9.23 -4.64
C PRO A 201 -19.99 -9.14 -6.03
N PRO A 202 -19.12 -10.11 -6.38
CA PRO A 202 -18.50 -10.15 -7.71
C PRO A 202 -19.56 -10.26 -8.81
N ASN A 203 -19.41 -9.50 -9.89
CA ASN A 203 -20.33 -9.54 -11.02
C ASN A 203 -20.11 -10.80 -11.85
N THR A 204 -20.86 -11.87 -11.58
CA THR A 204 -20.73 -13.17 -12.25
C THR A 204 -21.20 -13.19 -13.71
N GLN A 205 -21.75 -12.08 -14.22
CA GLN A 205 -22.11 -11.96 -15.64
C GLN A 205 -20.92 -11.49 -16.49
N ILE A 206 -20.02 -10.68 -15.89
CA ILE A 206 -18.84 -10.12 -16.57
C ILE A 206 -17.59 -10.92 -16.22
N ARG A 207 -17.39 -11.19 -14.92
CA ARG A 207 -16.23 -11.91 -14.41
C ARG A 207 -16.26 -13.37 -14.87
N ALA A 208 -15.12 -13.89 -15.32
CA ALA A 208 -15.02 -15.24 -15.85
C ALA A 208 -15.42 -16.30 -14.79
N LYS A 209 -16.25 -17.28 -15.17
CA LYS A 209 -16.83 -18.27 -14.24
C LYS A 209 -15.80 -19.07 -13.44
N ASN A 210 -14.62 -19.32 -14.02
CA ASN A 210 -13.51 -20.03 -13.39
C ASN A 210 -12.57 -19.12 -12.58
N ALA A 211 -12.90 -17.82 -12.48
CA ALA A 211 -12.11 -16.81 -11.80
C ALA A 211 -12.97 -15.95 -10.86
N THR A 212 -14.17 -16.43 -10.49
CA THR A 212 -15.05 -15.76 -9.52
C THR A 212 -14.61 -16.06 -8.10
N ALA A 213 -14.60 -15.04 -7.24
CA ALA A 213 -14.31 -15.20 -5.83
C ALA A 213 -15.51 -15.76 -5.04
N GLY A 214 -15.25 -16.66 -4.10
CA GLY A 214 -16.17 -16.88 -2.97
C GLY A 214 -16.34 -15.60 -2.14
N TYR A 215 -17.42 -15.50 -1.37
CA TYR A 215 -17.58 -14.45 -0.37
C TYR A 215 -18.60 -14.90 0.69
N ASP A 216 -18.54 -14.29 1.87
CA ASP A 216 -19.57 -14.45 2.90
C ASP A 216 -20.25 -13.12 3.19
N ALA A 217 -21.55 -13.03 2.88
CA ALA A 217 -22.32 -11.81 3.09
C ALA A 217 -22.40 -11.39 4.56
N SER A 218 -22.27 -12.33 5.51
CA SER A 218 -22.29 -12.02 6.95
C SER A 218 -21.05 -11.24 7.42
N ALA A 219 -19.98 -11.26 6.63
CA ALA A 219 -18.78 -10.46 6.88
C ALA A 219 -19.07 -8.94 6.74
N TYR A 220 -20.20 -8.52 6.17
CA TYR A 220 -20.53 -7.12 5.90
C TYR A 220 -21.88 -6.72 6.50
N GLU A 221 -22.10 -5.42 6.72
CA GLU A 221 -23.43 -4.90 7.07
C GLU A 221 -24.24 -4.62 5.81
N SER A 222 -25.55 -4.92 5.85
CA SER A 222 -26.44 -4.71 4.70
C SER A 222 -26.73 -3.23 4.39
N THR A 223 -26.69 -2.36 5.42
CA THR A 223 -26.85 -0.91 5.25
C THR A 223 -25.62 -0.26 4.62
N GLY A 224 -24.45 -0.87 4.84
CA GLY A 224 -23.16 -0.41 4.35
C GLY A 224 -22.67 0.92 4.94
N GLY A 225 -21.40 1.23 4.68
CA GLY A 225 -20.78 2.54 4.90
C GLY A 225 -20.37 3.22 3.59
N PRO A 226 -19.58 4.30 3.64
CA PRO A 226 -19.20 5.02 2.42
C PRO A 226 -18.13 4.30 1.56
N LEU A 227 -17.27 3.48 2.14
CA LEU A 227 -16.16 2.80 1.45
C LEU A 227 -16.67 1.64 0.60
N LYS A 228 -16.47 1.70 -0.72
CA LYS A 228 -16.96 0.67 -1.63
C LYS A 228 -15.96 -0.47 -1.70
N VAL A 229 -16.39 -1.67 -1.31
CA VAL A 229 -15.59 -2.90 -1.39
C VAL A 229 -16.29 -3.86 -2.34
N SER A 230 -15.57 -4.32 -3.35
CA SER A 230 -16.09 -5.21 -4.39
C SER A 230 -14.98 -6.11 -4.92
N TYR A 231 -15.18 -6.68 -6.10
CA TYR A 231 -14.17 -7.42 -6.85
C TYR A 231 -14.10 -6.80 -8.23
N ALA A 232 -12.90 -6.58 -8.77
CA ALA A 232 -12.74 -6.11 -10.14
C ALA A 232 -13.53 -7.00 -11.11
N ASN A 233 -14.16 -6.41 -12.13
CA ASN A 233 -14.89 -7.18 -13.13
C ASN A 233 -13.96 -8.07 -13.98
N TYR A 234 -12.74 -7.59 -14.25
CA TYR A 234 -11.70 -8.37 -14.90
C TYR A 234 -10.92 -9.19 -13.88
N ALA A 235 -10.66 -10.47 -14.19
CA ALA A 235 -9.78 -11.35 -13.42
C ALA A 235 -8.48 -11.57 -14.19
N MET A 236 -7.33 -11.41 -13.54
CA MET A 236 -6.06 -11.61 -14.24
C MET A 236 -5.88 -13.08 -14.62
N PRO A 237 -5.56 -13.41 -15.90
CA PRO A 237 -5.40 -14.80 -16.33
C PRO A 237 -4.38 -15.57 -15.50
N PHE A 238 -3.25 -14.93 -15.13
CA PHE A 238 -2.22 -15.57 -14.32
C PHE A 238 -2.73 -15.98 -12.93
N SER A 239 -3.63 -15.22 -12.32
CA SER A 239 -4.17 -15.51 -10.99
C SER A 239 -4.96 -16.82 -10.95
N THR A 240 -5.67 -17.16 -12.04
CA THR A 240 -6.33 -18.48 -12.18
C THR A 240 -5.32 -19.62 -12.18
N TRP A 241 -4.16 -19.42 -12.79
CA TRP A 241 -3.10 -20.42 -12.80
C TRP A 241 -2.38 -20.49 -11.46
N MET A 242 -2.11 -19.35 -10.83
CA MET A 242 -1.54 -19.29 -9.49
C MET A 242 -2.39 -20.06 -8.49
N ASP A 243 -3.72 -19.95 -8.53
CA ASP A 243 -4.60 -20.77 -7.69
C ASP A 243 -4.34 -22.28 -7.84
N LEU A 244 -4.24 -22.76 -9.08
CA LEU A 244 -3.93 -24.17 -9.35
C LEU A 244 -2.53 -24.57 -8.87
N GLY A 245 -1.55 -23.67 -9.02
CA GLY A 245 -0.18 -23.86 -8.53
C GLY A 245 -0.12 -23.94 -7.00
N MET A 246 -0.84 -23.08 -6.30
CA MET A 246 -0.94 -23.04 -4.84
C MET A 246 -1.64 -24.31 -4.30
N LYS A 247 -2.75 -24.71 -4.92
CA LYS A 247 -3.45 -25.98 -4.62
C LYS A 247 -2.53 -27.19 -4.79
N ALA A 248 -1.72 -27.21 -5.85
CA ALA A 248 -0.78 -28.30 -6.11
C ALA A 248 0.33 -28.45 -5.06
N ILE A 249 0.64 -27.38 -4.31
CA ILE A 249 1.62 -27.40 -3.22
C ILE A 249 0.98 -27.43 -1.83
N GLY A 250 -0.33 -27.67 -1.75
CA GLY A 250 -1.07 -27.91 -0.52
C GLY A 250 -1.76 -26.69 0.08
N ILE A 251 -1.77 -25.53 -0.60
CA ILE A 251 -2.50 -24.35 -0.15
C ILE A 251 -3.87 -24.37 -0.82
N ASN A 252 -4.88 -24.80 -0.07
CA ASN A 252 -6.26 -24.92 -0.57
C ASN A 252 -7.00 -23.58 -0.54
N GLU A 253 -8.13 -23.53 -1.21
CA GLU A 253 -8.99 -22.35 -1.25
C GLU A 253 -9.60 -22.06 0.12
N THR A 254 -9.73 -20.78 0.45
CA THR A 254 -10.47 -20.31 1.63
C THR A 254 -11.75 -19.60 1.21
N GLN A 255 -12.68 -19.46 2.14
CA GLN A 255 -14.00 -18.92 1.84
C GLN A 255 -13.99 -17.39 1.70
N ASP A 256 -13.46 -16.68 2.69
CA ASP A 256 -13.41 -15.22 2.73
C ASP A 256 -12.39 -14.74 3.77
N PHE A 257 -11.38 -13.98 3.34
CA PHE A 257 -10.37 -13.35 4.21
C PHE A 257 -10.95 -12.35 5.22
N ASN A 258 -12.23 -11.97 5.11
CA ASN A 258 -12.89 -11.01 5.99
C ASN A 258 -13.63 -11.64 7.19
N LEU A 259 -13.55 -12.96 7.34
CA LEU A 259 -14.14 -13.71 8.46
C LEU A 259 -13.20 -13.89 9.66
N GLY A 260 -12.02 -13.26 9.64
CA GLY A 260 -11.03 -13.40 10.71
C GLY A 260 -10.10 -14.61 10.55
N SER A 261 -9.99 -15.15 9.34
CA SER A 261 -9.02 -16.18 8.97
C SER A 261 -8.40 -15.85 7.62
N LEU A 262 -7.07 -15.96 7.52
CA LEU A 262 -6.33 -15.71 6.28
C LEU A 262 -5.83 -17.00 5.60
N MET A 263 -5.81 -18.14 6.30
CA MET A 263 -5.21 -19.37 5.77
C MET A 263 -5.91 -19.87 4.52
N GLY A 264 -5.11 -20.22 3.49
CA GLY A 264 -5.59 -20.66 2.19
C GLY A 264 -5.43 -19.59 1.11
N GLY A 265 -6.00 -19.83 -0.07
CA GLY A 265 -5.92 -18.92 -1.21
C GLY A 265 -7.29 -18.50 -1.75
N GLN A 266 -7.38 -17.29 -2.28
CA GLN A 266 -8.61 -16.74 -2.84
C GLN A 266 -8.31 -15.50 -3.70
N TYR A 267 -9.21 -15.20 -4.65
CA TYR A 267 -9.31 -13.85 -5.20
C TYR A 267 -9.71 -12.87 -4.10
N CYS A 268 -8.99 -11.75 -3.96
CA CYS A 268 -9.23 -10.82 -2.87
C CYS A 268 -10.29 -9.77 -3.21
N ALA A 269 -11.08 -9.40 -2.20
CA ALA A 269 -11.90 -8.20 -2.27
C ALA A 269 -10.99 -6.97 -2.41
N SER A 270 -11.49 -5.92 -3.06
CA SER A 270 -10.76 -4.69 -3.35
C SER A 270 -11.62 -3.46 -3.06
N THR A 271 -10.99 -2.35 -2.66
CA THR A 271 -11.64 -1.05 -2.53
C THR A 271 -11.83 -0.40 -3.91
N ILE A 272 -12.76 -0.97 -4.69
CA ILE A 272 -13.14 -0.56 -6.05
C ILE A 272 -14.64 -0.30 -6.06
N ASP A 273 -15.05 0.84 -6.63
CA ASP A 273 -16.45 1.11 -6.95
C ASP A 273 -16.90 0.22 -8.11
N PRO A 274 -17.84 -0.72 -7.92
CA PRO A 274 -18.29 -1.63 -8.96
C PRO A 274 -19.11 -0.96 -10.08
N SER A 275 -19.54 0.30 -9.89
CA SER A 275 -20.31 1.03 -10.91
C SER A 275 -19.43 1.68 -11.97
N GLY A 276 -18.31 2.28 -11.55
CA GLY A 276 -17.32 2.91 -12.42
C GLY A 276 -16.06 2.09 -12.63
N GLU A 277 -15.86 0.99 -11.87
CA GLU A 277 -14.63 0.20 -11.83
C GLU A 277 -13.39 1.05 -11.57
N ILE A 278 -13.54 2.04 -10.69
CA ILE A 278 -12.50 2.95 -10.23
C ILE A 278 -12.23 2.72 -8.75
N ARG A 279 -11.05 3.13 -8.30
CA ARG A 279 -10.64 3.11 -6.90
C ARG A 279 -11.69 3.81 -6.00
N SER A 280 -11.95 3.21 -4.84
CA SER A 280 -12.66 3.85 -3.72
C SER A 280 -11.66 4.15 -2.61
N SER A 281 -11.24 5.42 -2.51
CA SER A 281 -10.28 5.90 -1.50
C SER A 281 -10.99 6.53 -0.30
N SER A 282 -10.27 6.86 0.78
CA SER A 282 -10.90 7.59 1.89
C SER A 282 -11.34 9.02 1.52
N GLU A 283 -10.75 9.63 0.50
CA GLU A 283 -11.22 10.92 -0.05
C GLU A 283 -12.61 10.76 -0.66
N GLU A 284 -12.73 9.89 -1.68
CA GLU A 284 -13.99 9.63 -2.37
C GLU A 284 -15.09 9.22 -1.38
N SER A 285 -14.75 8.31 -0.47
CA SER A 285 -15.73 7.76 0.45
C SER A 285 -16.16 8.76 1.54
N PHE A 286 -15.22 9.48 2.17
CA PHE A 286 -15.54 10.27 3.37
C PHE A 286 -15.61 11.78 3.14
N LEU A 287 -15.05 12.30 2.04
CA LEU A 287 -15.02 13.74 1.76
C LEU A 287 -16.00 14.16 0.65
N ALA A 288 -16.42 13.25 -0.24
CA ALA A 288 -17.34 13.59 -1.34
C ALA A 288 -18.63 14.28 -0.87
N ASN A 289 -19.17 13.83 0.27
CA ASN A 289 -20.36 14.41 0.91
C ASN A 289 -20.04 14.90 2.33
N LYS A 290 -18.96 15.67 2.49
CA LYS A 290 -18.53 16.13 3.82
C LYS A 290 -19.57 17.03 4.50
N PRO A 291 -19.75 16.92 5.84
CA PRO A 291 -20.59 17.85 6.60
C PRO A 291 -20.07 19.29 6.52
N SER A 292 -20.97 20.28 6.61
CA SER A 292 -20.61 21.71 6.58
C SER A 292 -19.74 22.16 7.78
N THR A 293 -19.73 21.37 8.85
CA THR A 293 -18.86 21.56 10.03
C THR A 293 -17.43 21.05 9.82
N LEU A 294 -17.14 20.39 8.69
CA LEU A 294 -15.81 19.91 8.30
C LEU A 294 -15.09 20.90 7.38
N THR A 295 -14.09 21.58 7.91
CA THR A 295 -13.18 22.45 7.15
C THR A 295 -11.95 21.67 6.72
N THR A 296 -11.51 21.85 5.48
CA THR A 296 -10.39 21.13 4.86
C THR A 296 -9.33 22.13 4.42
N TYR A 297 -8.08 21.90 4.79
CA TYR A 297 -6.92 22.69 4.39
C TYR A 297 -6.00 21.81 3.54
N ALA A 298 -6.12 21.91 2.22
CA ALA A 298 -5.23 21.23 1.27
C ALA A 298 -3.89 21.98 1.14
N ASN A 299 -2.87 21.32 0.60
CA ASN A 299 -1.55 21.91 0.35
C ASN A 299 -0.98 22.66 1.56
N THR A 300 -1.25 22.14 2.77
CA THR A 300 -0.96 22.78 4.04
C THR A 300 -0.19 21.82 4.92
N LEU A 301 1.09 22.12 5.16
CA LEU A 301 1.99 21.27 5.93
C LEU A 301 1.91 21.59 7.42
N ALA A 302 1.62 20.60 8.26
CA ALA A 302 1.77 20.74 9.71
C ALA A 302 3.25 20.83 10.09
N LYS A 303 3.57 21.84 10.91
CA LYS A 303 4.94 22.14 11.35
C LYS A 303 5.21 21.64 12.76
N LYS A 304 4.26 21.87 13.68
CA LYS A 304 4.31 21.36 15.06
C LYS A 304 2.98 21.52 15.78
N ILE A 305 2.75 20.68 16.77
CA ILE A 305 1.70 20.83 17.77
C ILE A 305 2.15 21.87 18.81
N ILE A 306 1.24 22.77 19.18
CA ILE A 306 1.50 23.81 20.17
C ILE A 306 0.97 23.33 21.52
N PHE A 307 1.84 23.29 22.52
CA PHE A 307 1.51 22.95 23.91
C PHE A 307 1.57 24.18 24.80
N ASN A 308 0.66 24.27 25.77
CA ASN A 308 0.76 25.21 26.88
C ASN A 308 1.68 24.67 27.99
N ASN A 309 1.85 25.44 29.06
CA ASN A 309 2.71 25.09 30.20
C ASN A 309 2.25 23.81 30.95
N GLN A 310 1.01 23.38 30.78
CA GLN A 310 0.44 22.16 31.35
C GLN A 310 0.55 20.96 30.39
N LYS A 311 1.30 21.10 29.29
CA LYS A 311 1.47 20.10 28.24
C LYS A 311 0.14 19.71 27.56
N GLN A 312 -0.83 20.62 27.57
CA GLN A 312 -2.08 20.48 26.83
C GLN A 312 -1.91 21.06 25.43
N ALA A 313 -2.25 20.29 24.40
CA ALA A 313 -2.28 20.77 23.03
C ALA A 313 -3.38 21.83 22.85
N THR A 314 -3.03 22.95 22.23
CA THR A 314 -3.93 24.09 21.97
C THR A 314 -4.14 24.36 20.48
N GLY A 315 -3.44 23.64 19.61
CA GLY A 315 -3.53 23.80 18.17
C GLY A 315 -2.30 23.28 17.44
N VAL A 316 -2.27 23.55 16.14
CA VAL A 316 -1.20 23.11 15.22
C VAL A 316 -0.71 24.32 14.45
N GLN A 317 0.60 24.56 14.46
CA GLN A 317 1.23 25.49 13.55
C GLN A 317 1.35 24.83 12.17
N VAL A 318 0.93 25.54 11.13
CA VAL A 318 0.90 25.06 9.76
C VAL A 318 1.57 26.05 8.82
N LYS A 319 2.04 25.55 7.67
CA LYS A 319 2.55 26.31 6.53
C LYS A 319 1.60 26.07 5.35
N GLY A 320 0.88 27.11 4.95
CA GLY A 320 -0.05 27.04 3.80
C GLY A 320 0.69 27.03 2.46
N SER A 321 -0.06 26.85 1.38
CA SER A 321 0.46 26.78 0.00
C SER A 321 1.28 28.01 -0.42
N GLY A 322 0.91 29.20 0.07
CA GLY A 322 1.65 30.46 -0.14
C GLY A 322 2.88 30.64 0.74
N GLY A 323 3.24 29.63 1.55
CA GLY A 323 4.37 29.69 2.49
C GLY A 323 4.08 30.44 3.80
N ASN A 324 2.87 30.98 3.97
CA ASN A 324 2.47 31.68 5.18
C ASN A 324 2.33 30.71 6.36
N ILE A 325 2.86 31.10 7.51
CA ILE A 325 2.77 30.34 8.75
C ILE A 325 1.64 30.90 9.61
N PHE A 326 0.74 30.04 10.08
CA PHE A 326 -0.36 30.39 10.98
C PHE A 326 -0.72 29.23 11.89
N THR A 327 -1.59 29.47 12.88
CA THR A 327 -2.03 28.44 13.84
C THR A 327 -3.49 28.09 13.60
N VAL A 328 -3.78 26.79 13.57
CA VAL A 328 -5.15 26.26 13.62
C VAL A 328 -5.41 25.83 15.07
N LYS A 329 -6.35 26.47 15.76
CA LYS A 329 -6.59 26.25 17.20
C LYS A 329 -7.50 25.04 17.41
N ALA A 330 -7.15 24.21 18.39
CA ALA A 330 -7.94 23.08 18.84
C ALA A 330 -8.44 23.35 20.27
N ASN A 331 -9.76 23.36 20.45
CA ASN A 331 -10.40 23.59 21.74
C ASN A 331 -10.49 22.31 22.58
N ARG A 332 -10.38 21.12 21.97
CA ARG A 332 -10.40 19.83 22.65
C ARG A 332 -9.13 19.03 22.39
N GLU A 333 -8.97 18.51 21.18
CA GLU A 333 -7.86 17.61 20.86
C GLU A 333 -7.29 17.87 19.47
N VAL A 334 -5.98 17.64 19.35
CA VAL A 334 -5.30 17.43 18.07
C VAL A 334 -5.23 15.94 17.80
N ILE A 335 -5.70 15.50 16.63
CA ILE A 335 -5.67 14.10 16.20
C ILE A 335 -4.63 13.98 15.09
N VAL A 336 -3.52 13.31 15.37
CA VAL A 336 -2.46 13.05 14.39
C VAL A 336 -2.84 11.81 13.58
N SER A 337 -2.93 11.94 12.27
CA SER A 337 -3.16 10.87 11.29
C SER A 337 -2.18 11.00 10.11
N ALA A 338 -0.93 11.33 10.43
CA ALA A 338 0.14 11.55 9.46
C ALA A 338 0.89 10.25 9.10
N GLY A 339 0.39 9.09 9.50
CA GLY A 339 0.91 7.77 9.12
C GLY A 339 2.24 7.41 9.78
N ALA A 340 2.75 6.23 9.45
CA ALA A 340 3.89 5.60 10.13
C ALA A 340 5.19 6.42 10.14
N PHE A 341 5.40 7.34 9.20
CA PHE A 341 6.63 8.12 9.14
C PHE A 341 6.47 9.52 9.73
N GLN A 342 5.37 10.20 9.43
CA GLN A 342 5.23 11.61 9.78
C GLN A 342 4.48 11.82 11.09
N SER A 343 3.70 10.85 11.57
CA SER A 343 3.13 10.91 12.92
C SER A 343 4.21 10.96 14.01
N PRO A 344 5.20 10.04 14.04
CA PRO A 344 6.30 10.16 15.00
C PRO A 344 7.16 11.42 14.73
N GLN A 345 7.39 11.79 13.46
CA GLN A 345 8.10 13.03 13.12
C GLN A 345 7.42 14.26 13.75
N LEU A 346 6.11 14.40 13.56
CA LEU A 346 5.33 15.52 14.07
C LEU A 346 5.35 15.56 15.59
N LEU A 347 5.25 14.41 16.27
CA LEU A 347 5.41 14.35 17.73
C LEU A 347 6.80 14.83 18.15
N MET A 348 7.86 14.35 17.50
CA MET A 348 9.25 14.70 17.83
C MET A 348 9.53 16.19 17.63
N VAL A 349 9.21 16.78 16.47
CA VAL A 349 9.39 18.25 16.25
C VAL A 349 8.53 19.11 17.19
N SER A 350 7.50 18.51 17.81
CA SER A 350 6.66 19.16 18.84
C SER A 350 7.17 18.95 20.27
N GLY A 351 8.33 18.32 20.45
CA GLY A 351 8.95 18.07 21.75
C GLY A 351 8.49 16.80 22.45
N VAL A 352 7.81 15.88 21.76
CA VAL A 352 7.34 14.59 22.30
C VAL A 352 8.09 13.45 21.60
N GLY A 353 9.08 12.87 22.25
CA GLY A 353 9.91 11.81 21.65
C GLY A 353 11.14 11.45 22.48
N PRO A 354 12.08 10.67 21.92
CA PRO A 354 13.30 10.28 22.62
C PRO A 354 14.14 11.51 22.96
N GLN A 355 14.41 11.72 24.25
CA GLN A 355 15.07 12.94 24.74
C GLN A 355 16.38 13.27 24.00
N ASP A 356 17.27 12.28 23.84
CA ASP A 356 18.58 12.48 23.20
C ASP A 356 18.44 13.02 21.77
N GLN A 357 17.46 12.53 21.03
CA GLN A 357 17.18 12.96 19.67
C GLN A 357 16.59 14.37 19.62
N LEU A 358 15.70 14.71 20.56
CA LEU A 358 15.14 16.06 20.65
C LEU A 358 16.26 17.07 20.94
N GLU A 359 17.14 16.75 21.89
CA GLU A 359 18.28 17.58 22.26
C GLU A 359 19.29 17.74 21.12
N GLU A 360 19.58 16.66 20.38
CA GLU A 360 20.46 16.68 19.19
C GLU A 360 20.00 17.71 18.15
N HIS A 361 18.68 17.85 17.95
CA HIS A 361 18.10 18.80 17.00
C HIS A 361 17.69 20.14 17.62
N GLY A 362 18.03 20.40 18.89
CA GLY A 362 17.71 21.66 19.57
C GLY A 362 16.20 21.86 19.83
N ILE A 363 15.43 20.78 19.91
CA ILE A 363 14.00 20.78 20.20
C ILE A 363 13.79 20.74 21.71
N GLN A 364 12.97 21.65 22.23
CA GLN A 364 12.61 21.63 23.65
C GLN A 364 11.80 20.37 23.99
N VAL A 365 12.25 19.62 25.00
CA VAL A 365 11.54 18.44 25.49
C VAL A 365 10.27 18.84 26.24
N VAL A 366 9.11 18.50 25.68
CA VAL A 366 7.80 18.56 26.33
C VAL A 366 7.54 17.26 27.09
N ALA A 367 7.80 16.11 26.46
CA ALA A 367 7.69 14.79 27.08
C ALA A 367 8.74 13.83 26.50
N ASN A 368 9.58 13.27 27.37
CA ASN A 368 10.48 12.19 26.98
C ASN A 368 9.68 10.90 26.78
N ARG A 369 9.57 10.47 25.53
CA ARG A 369 8.88 9.25 25.09
C ARG A 369 9.83 8.45 24.18
N PRO A 370 10.63 7.52 24.73
CA PRO A 370 11.63 6.80 23.95
C PRO A 370 11.04 5.90 22.86
N GLY A 371 9.75 5.55 22.95
CA GLY A 371 9.04 4.76 21.94
C GLY A 371 8.69 5.50 20.65
N VAL A 372 8.69 6.85 20.63
CA VAL A 372 8.29 7.60 19.42
C VAL A 372 9.32 7.35 18.30
N GLY A 373 8.82 6.92 17.15
CA GLY A 373 9.63 6.55 15.99
C GLY A 373 10.22 5.13 16.07
N GLN A 374 10.06 4.39 17.16
CA GLN A 374 10.67 3.07 17.34
C GLN A 374 9.70 1.94 17.00
N ASN A 375 10.19 0.70 16.98
CA ASN A 375 9.37 -0.50 16.75
C ASN A 375 8.63 -0.47 15.41
N MET A 376 9.24 0.04 14.35
CA MET A 376 8.62 0.00 13.02
C MET A 376 8.49 -1.46 12.58
N TRP A 377 7.24 -1.86 12.32
CA TRP A 377 6.92 -3.10 11.61
C TRP A 377 6.70 -2.78 10.14
N ASP A 378 7.04 -3.72 9.27
CA ASP A 378 6.74 -3.69 7.84
C ASP A 378 6.76 -5.11 7.28
N HIS A 379 6.11 -5.34 6.14
CA HIS A 379 6.07 -6.61 5.44
C HIS A 379 6.96 -6.54 4.18
N PRO A 380 8.20 -7.05 4.22
CA PRO A 380 9.05 -7.08 3.03
C PRO A 380 8.70 -8.26 2.11
N PHE A 381 8.88 -8.08 0.80
CA PHE A 381 8.65 -9.11 -0.20
C PHE A 381 9.79 -9.22 -1.22
N PHE A 382 9.80 -10.32 -1.96
CA PHE A 382 10.62 -10.53 -3.16
C PHE A 382 9.84 -11.43 -4.13
N ALA A 383 10.20 -11.43 -5.42
CA ALA A 383 9.35 -12.07 -6.43
C ALA A 383 10.14 -12.73 -7.57
N PRO A 384 10.36 -14.06 -7.51
CA PRO A 384 10.87 -14.82 -8.66
C PRO A 384 9.92 -14.70 -9.85
N SER A 385 10.49 -14.58 -11.06
CA SER A 385 9.73 -14.36 -12.30
C SER A 385 9.98 -15.47 -13.32
N TYR A 386 8.93 -15.81 -14.07
CA TYR A 386 8.91 -16.80 -15.13
C TYR A 386 8.28 -16.23 -16.40
N ARG A 387 8.69 -16.75 -17.56
CA ARG A 387 7.95 -16.55 -18.80
C ARG A 387 6.67 -17.38 -18.77
N VAL A 388 5.58 -16.82 -19.26
CA VAL A 388 4.27 -17.48 -19.34
C VAL A 388 3.61 -17.27 -20.71
N ASN A 389 2.65 -18.13 -21.06
CA ASN A 389 1.88 -18.04 -22.32
C ASN A 389 0.46 -17.46 -22.15
N VAL A 390 0.18 -16.81 -21.02
CA VAL A 390 -1.07 -16.08 -20.77
C VAL A 390 -0.84 -14.58 -20.84
N GLN A 391 -1.90 -13.81 -21.09
CA GLN A 391 -1.82 -12.35 -21.09
C GLN A 391 -1.52 -11.83 -19.68
N THR A 392 -0.61 -10.86 -19.60
CA THR A 392 -0.11 -10.25 -18.36
C THR A 392 0.02 -8.73 -18.55
N PHE A 393 0.35 -8.02 -17.47
CA PHE A 393 0.68 -6.58 -17.52
C PHE A 393 1.83 -6.29 -18.49
N THR A 394 2.74 -7.23 -18.75
CA THR A 394 3.78 -7.08 -19.77
C THR A 394 3.23 -6.66 -21.14
N ALA A 395 2.09 -7.23 -21.58
CA ALA A 395 1.46 -6.81 -22.83
C ALA A 395 0.96 -5.36 -22.77
N ILE A 396 0.39 -4.95 -21.63
CA ILE A 396 -0.15 -3.60 -21.42
C ILE A 396 1.00 -2.58 -21.42
N ALA A 397 2.07 -2.88 -20.69
CA ALA A 397 3.27 -2.04 -20.60
C ALA A 397 3.98 -1.86 -21.95
N ASN A 398 3.92 -2.87 -22.84
CA ASN A 398 4.60 -2.84 -24.13
C ASN A 398 3.73 -2.33 -25.30
N ASP A 399 2.41 -2.16 -25.12
CA ASP A 399 1.47 -1.68 -26.15
C ASP A 399 0.73 -0.40 -25.73
N PHE A 400 1.44 0.73 -25.78
CA PHE A 400 0.91 2.03 -25.36
C PHE A 400 -0.29 2.53 -26.18
N LEU A 401 -0.42 2.13 -27.46
CA LEU A 401 -1.60 2.46 -28.27
C LEU A 401 -2.81 1.59 -27.87
N GLY A 402 -2.56 0.32 -27.54
CA GLY A 402 -3.56 -0.59 -26.98
C GLY A 402 -4.15 -0.09 -25.66
N ILE A 403 -3.36 0.60 -24.81
CA ILE A 403 -3.84 1.18 -23.55
C ILE A 403 -5.03 2.12 -23.77
N VAL A 404 -5.01 2.96 -24.80
CA VAL A 404 -6.13 3.88 -25.11
C VAL A 404 -7.41 3.10 -25.42
N GLY A 405 -7.31 2.01 -26.18
CA GLY A 405 -8.43 1.12 -26.46
C GLY A 405 -8.97 0.43 -25.20
N GLN A 406 -8.08 0.00 -24.30
CA GLN A 406 -8.49 -0.58 -23.01
C GLN A 406 -9.15 0.46 -22.09
N PHE A 407 -8.69 1.71 -22.12
CA PHE A 407 -9.31 2.80 -21.36
C PHE A 407 -10.72 3.11 -21.86
N ILE A 408 -10.92 3.15 -23.19
CA ILE A 408 -12.27 3.28 -23.77
C ILE A 408 -13.17 2.12 -23.34
N ASN A 409 -12.65 0.89 -23.30
CA ASN A 409 -13.40 -0.28 -22.85
C ASN A 409 -13.81 -0.18 -21.37
N MET A 410 -12.89 0.27 -20.52
CA MET A 410 -13.18 0.54 -19.10
C MET A 410 -14.28 1.59 -18.94
N VAL A 411 -14.14 2.76 -19.57
CA VAL A 411 -15.11 3.86 -19.43
C VAL A 411 -16.48 3.49 -20.02
N GLY A 412 -16.50 2.77 -21.15
CA GLY A 412 -17.73 2.41 -21.85
C GLY A 412 -18.47 1.21 -21.27
N PHE A 413 -17.75 0.25 -20.69
CA PHE A 413 -18.30 -1.06 -20.31
C PHE A 413 -17.95 -1.54 -18.89
N GLY A 414 -17.12 -0.81 -18.13
CA GLY A 414 -16.68 -1.24 -16.80
C GLY A 414 -15.96 -2.58 -16.84
N ASN A 415 -15.12 -2.83 -17.85
CA ASN A 415 -14.44 -4.11 -18.04
C ASN A 415 -13.08 -3.92 -18.74
N GLY A 416 -12.25 -4.95 -18.63
CA GLY A 416 -10.91 -5.02 -19.21
C GLY A 416 -9.82 -4.93 -18.14
N PRO A 417 -8.56 -5.20 -18.53
CA PRO A 417 -7.45 -5.31 -17.58
C PRO A 417 -7.15 -4.03 -16.80
N LEU A 418 -7.59 -2.85 -17.27
CA LEU A 418 -7.40 -1.60 -16.53
C LEU A 418 -8.28 -1.49 -15.28
N THR A 419 -9.36 -2.27 -15.19
CA THR A 419 -10.23 -2.31 -14.00
C THR A 419 -9.67 -3.18 -12.88
N ASN A 420 -8.58 -3.92 -13.15
CA ASN A 420 -7.97 -4.82 -12.20
C ASN A 420 -6.69 -4.20 -11.62
N PRO A 421 -6.42 -4.33 -10.31
CA PRO A 421 -5.20 -3.83 -9.65
C PRO A 421 -3.93 -4.66 -9.96
N ILE A 422 -3.92 -5.42 -11.06
CA ILE A 422 -2.90 -6.40 -11.49
C ILE A 422 -2.72 -7.60 -10.54
N SER A 423 -2.81 -7.38 -9.23
CA SER A 423 -2.65 -8.34 -8.14
C SER A 423 -4.01 -8.58 -7.50
N ASP A 424 -4.71 -9.63 -7.94
CA ASP A 424 -6.09 -9.91 -7.51
C ASP A 424 -6.29 -11.27 -6.84
N TYR A 425 -5.22 -12.01 -6.58
CA TYR A 425 -5.24 -13.29 -5.87
C TYR A 425 -4.15 -13.38 -4.81
N LEU A 426 -4.54 -13.85 -3.63
CA LEU A 426 -3.66 -14.01 -2.47
C LEU A 426 -3.71 -15.46 -1.99
N ALA A 427 -2.59 -15.94 -1.45
CA ALA A 427 -2.49 -17.22 -0.77
C ALA A 427 -1.64 -17.10 0.49
N TRP A 428 -2.08 -17.70 1.59
CA TRP A 428 -1.41 -17.60 2.89
C TRP A 428 -1.12 -18.98 3.46
N GLU A 429 0.04 -19.13 4.08
CA GLU A 429 0.40 -20.37 4.76
C GLU A 429 1.28 -20.14 6.00
N LYS A 430 1.29 -21.14 6.88
CA LYS A 430 2.45 -21.44 7.72
C LYS A 430 3.45 -22.24 6.90
N ILE A 431 4.75 -21.99 7.05
CA ILE A 431 5.78 -22.73 6.31
C ILE A 431 5.66 -24.25 6.62
N PRO A 432 5.53 -25.11 5.59
CA PRO A 432 5.31 -26.55 5.79
C PRO A 432 6.44 -27.24 6.55
N ALA A 433 6.09 -28.26 7.34
CA ALA A 433 7.01 -29.01 8.20
C ALA A 433 8.28 -29.52 7.49
N ALA A 434 8.18 -29.89 6.21
CA ALA A 434 9.31 -30.33 5.41
C ALA A 434 10.44 -29.28 5.34
N LEU A 435 10.10 -27.99 5.22
CA LEU A 435 11.08 -26.90 5.18
C LEU A 435 11.49 -26.44 6.58
N ARG A 436 10.63 -26.61 7.59
CA ARG A 436 10.94 -26.24 8.98
C ARG A 436 12.10 -27.03 9.59
N SER A 437 12.40 -28.21 9.05
CA SER A 437 13.54 -29.02 9.49
C SER A 437 14.90 -28.31 9.34
N ALA A 438 14.98 -27.30 8.47
CA ALA A 438 16.17 -26.47 8.27
C ALA A 438 16.21 -25.25 9.22
N PHE A 439 15.15 -24.96 9.97
CA PHE A 439 15.10 -23.79 10.84
C PHE A 439 15.94 -23.98 12.10
N SER A 440 16.58 -22.90 12.52
CA SER A 440 17.27 -22.86 13.81
C SER A 440 16.27 -23.02 14.97
N SER A 441 16.78 -23.44 16.13
CA SER A 441 15.96 -23.47 17.35
C SER A 441 15.46 -22.08 17.75
N GLN A 442 16.23 -21.03 17.44
CA GLN A 442 15.82 -19.65 17.67
C GLN A 442 14.65 -19.25 16.79
N THR A 443 14.72 -19.55 15.49
CA THR A 443 13.63 -19.31 14.53
C THR A 443 12.36 -20.02 14.95
N THR A 444 12.48 -21.30 15.31
CA THR A 444 11.33 -22.09 15.80
C THR A 444 10.69 -21.45 17.03
N LYS A 445 11.49 -20.98 18.00
CA LYS A 445 11.00 -20.31 19.20
C LYS A 445 10.34 -18.96 18.90
N GLN A 446 10.89 -18.17 17.98
CA GLN A 446 10.32 -16.87 17.61
C GLN A 446 9.01 -17.02 16.86
N LEU A 447 8.93 -17.96 15.90
CA LEU A 447 7.68 -18.23 15.18
C LEU A 447 6.57 -18.74 16.12
N ALA A 448 6.93 -19.49 17.17
CA ALA A 448 5.98 -19.94 18.19
C ALA A 448 5.43 -18.81 19.09
N SER A 449 5.98 -17.59 19.02
CA SER A 449 5.45 -16.42 19.74
C SER A 449 4.31 -15.72 19.00
N PHE A 450 4.16 -16.00 17.70
CA PHE A 450 3.00 -15.54 16.93
C PHE A 450 1.82 -16.49 17.16
N PRO A 451 0.57 -16.00 17.11
CA PRO A 451 -0.62 -16.82 17.20
C PRO A 451 -0.66 -17.96 16.17
N SER A 452 -1.47 -18.96 16.46
CA SER A 452 -1.53 -20.18 15.66
C SER A 452 -2.17 -19.93 14.29
N ASP A 453 -3.14 -19.01 14.24
CA ASP A 453 -3.82 -18.60 13.00
C ASP A 453 -3.04 -17.56 12.17
N TRP A 454 -1.92 -17.04 12.68
CA TRP A 454 -1.13 -15.98 12.04
C TRP A 454 -0.28 -16.52 10.88
N PRO A 455 -0.51 -16.15 9.61
CA PRO A 455 0.32 -16.60 8.49
C PRO A 455 1.80 -16.27 8.64
N GLU A 456 2.69 -17.17 8.22
CA GLU A 456 4.11 -16.84 8.14
C GLU A 456 4.46 -16.19 6.79
N ALA A 457 3.74 -16.59 5.74
CA ALA A 457 3.94 -16.16 4.38
C ALA A 457 2.61 -15.79 3.69
N GLU A 458 2.67 -14.73 2.89
CA GLU A 458 1.68 -14.41 1.86
C GLU A 458 2.33 -14.57 0.49
N TYR A 459 1.56 -15.07 -0.47
CA TYR A 459 1.89 -15.09 -1.88
C TYR A 459 0.86 -14.28 -2.65
N ILE A 460 1.32 -13.27 -3.38
CA ILE A 460 0.45 -12.38 -4.19
C ILE A 460 0.71 -12.66 -5.66
N SER A 461 -0.36 -12.71 -6.46
CA SER A 461 -0.23 -12.82 -7.92
C SER A 461 0.40 -11.57 -8.51
N GLY A 462 1.56 -11.71 -9.14
CA GLY A 462 2.21 -10.65 -9.89
C GLY A 462 2.15 -10.95 -11.37
N ALA A 463 1.14 -10.45 -12.09
CA ALA A 463 1.00 -10.67 -13.53
C ALA A 463 1.97 -9.79 -14.35
N GLY A 464 3.28 -9.88 -14.09
CA GLY A 464 4.34 -9.16 -14.79
C GLY A 464 5.73 -9.61 -14.33
N TYR A 465 6.77 -9.06 -14.96
CA TYR A 465 8.16 -9.19 -14.49
C TYR A 465 8.41 -8.23 -13.33
N MET A 466 8.94 -8.72 -12.20
CA MET A 466 9.19 -7.90 -11.00
C MET A 466 10.65 -7.44 -10.89
N GLY A 467 11.63 -8.30 -11.17
CA GLY A 467 13.05 -7.94 -10.98
C GLY A 467 13.35 -7.48 -9.55
N ASN A 468 14.08 -6.36 -9.43
CA ASN A 468 14.31 -5.64 -8.17
C ASN A 468 13.24 -4.56 -7.89
N VAL A 469 12.12 -4.62 -8.62
CA VAL A 469 10.98 -3.69 -8.52
C VAL A 469 11.36 -2.25 -8.87
N SER A 470 12.45 -1.98 -9.60
CA SER A 470 12.91 -0.59 -9.83
C SER A 470 11.87 0.30 -10.51
N ASN A 471 11.25 -0.17 -11.60
CA ASN A 471 10.14 0.52 -12.26
C ASN A 471 9.23 -0.49 -12.97
N LEU A 472 8.08 -0.80 -12.36
CA LEU A 472 7.20 -1.87 -12.82
C LEU A 472 6.64 -1.69 -14.23
N LEU A 473 6.54 -0.46 -14.74
CA LEU A 473 6.07 -0.18 -16.09
C LEU A 473 7.19 -0.34 -17.13
N THR A 474 8.35 0.28 -16.90
CA THR A 474 9.38 0.44 -17.95
C THR A 474 10.42 -0.68 -17.96
N THR A 475 10.49 -1.52 -16.93
CA THR A 475 11.42 -2.66 -16.89
C THR A 475 10.83 -3.97 -17.42
N GLN A 476 9.61 -3.94 -17.96
CA GLN A 476 9.01 -5.14 -18.56
C GLN A 476 9.85 -5.60 -19.76
N PRO A 477 10.20 -6.90 -19.89
CA PRO A 477 10.97 -7.37 -21.02
C PRO A 477 10.23 -7.22 -22.35
N GLU A 478 10.99 -6.94 -23.43
CA GLU A 478 10.46 -6.68 -24.77
C GLU A 478 10.74 -7.83 -25.76
N ASP A 479 11.07 -9.01 -25.25
CA ASP A 479 11.46 -10.17 -26.05
C ASP A 479 10.27 -10.97 -26.63
N GLY A 480 9.08 -10.38 -26.59
CA GLY A 480 7.84 -10.96 -27.12
C GLY A 480 7.16 -11.98 -26.20
N TYR A 481 7.74 -12.29 -25.03
CA TYR A 481 7.12 -13.15 -24.03
C TYR A 481 6.26 -12.35 -23.04
N GLN A 482 5.37 -13.05 -22.35
CA GLN A 482 4.64 -12.54 -21.19
C GLN A 482 5.34 -13.03 -19.93
N TYR A 483 5.26 -12.27 -18.84
CA TYR A 483 5.95 -12.59 -17.59
C TYR A 483 4.99 -12.62 -16.42
N ALA A 484 5.23 -13.54 -15.50
CA ALA A 484 4.51 -13.59 -14.24
C ALA A 484 5.45 -13.93 -13.09
N SER A 485 5.07 -13.46 -11.92
CA SER A 485 5.81 -13.56 -10.66
C SER A 485 4.82 -13.93 -9.55
N MET A 486 5.32 -14.55 -8.48
CA MET A 486 4.59 -14.69 -7.23
C MET A 486 5.37 -13.91 -6.18
N LEU A 487 4.78 -12.84 -5.64
CA LEU A 487 5.42 -12.04 -4.61
C LEU A 487 5.33 -12.83 -3.31
N ALA A 488 6.47 -13.16 -2.72
CA ALA A 488 6.55 -13.84 -1.44
C ALA A 488 6.78 -12.78 -0.35
N VAL A 489 5.77 -12.55 0.49
CA VAL A 489 5.74 -11.49 1.51
C VAL A 489 5.91 -12.10 2.90
N LEU A 490 6.85 -11.58 3.67
CA LEU A 490 7.14 -12.06 5.03
C LEU A 490 6.13 -11.43 6.02
N ILE A 491 5.28 -12.26 6.62
CA ILE A 491 4.17 -11.82 7.49
C ILE A 491 4.48 -12.00 8.99
N THR A 492 5.58 -12.68 9.31
CA THR A 492 6.09 -12.83 10.69
C THR A 492 7.47 -12.18 10.87
N PRO A 493 7.69 -10.94 10.41
CA PRO A 493 8.98 -10.30 10.55
C PRO A 493 9.32 -10.12 12.04
N THR A 494 10.56 -10.45 12.39
CA THR A 494 11.12 -10.29 13.73
C THR A 494 12.11 -9.14 13.80
N SER A 495 12.61 -8.66 12.66
CA SER A 495 13.36 -7.40 12.59
C SER A 495 12.46 -6.19 12.87
N ARG A 496 13.02 -5.16 13.52
CA ARG A 496 12.31 -3.90 13.79
C ARG A 496 13.12 -2.73 13.27
N GLY A 497 12.43 -1.83 12.59
CA GLY A 497 12.96 -0.57 12.10
C GLY A 497 12.70 0.60 13.04
N ASN A 498 13.09 1.80 12.60
CA ASN A 498 12.77 3.05 13.26
C ASN A 498 12.70 4.24 12.29
N ILE A 499 12.17 5.34 12.80
CA ILE A 499 12.04 6.64 12.17
C ILE A 499 12.74 7.65 13.05
N THR A 500 13.67 8.42 12.47
CA THR A 500 14.39 9.48 13.19
C THR A 500 14.28 10.81 12.47
N LEU A 501 14.48 11.90 13.21
CA LEU A 501 14.57 13.23 12.63
C LEU A 501 15.83 13.40 11.78
N ARG A 502 15.68 14.18 10.72
CA ARG A 502 16.81 14.74 9.95
C ARG A 502 17.15 16.15 10.44
N SER A 503 16.13 16.91 10.83
CA SER A 503 16.22 18.25 11.40
C SER A 503 15.03 18.51 12.34
N ALA A 504 14.96 19.72 12.91
CA ALA A 504 13.83 20.19 13.71
C ALA A 504 12.65 20.70 12.87
N ASP A 505 12.66 20.53 11.54
CA ASP A 505 11.67 21.07 10.63
C ASP A 505 11.00 19.95 9.81
N THR A 506 9.67 19.99 9.70
CA THR A 506 8.89 19.01 8.90
C THR A 506 8.97 19.23 7.40
N ASP A 507 9.62 20.31 6.93
CA ASP A 507 9.97 20.46 5.51
C ASP A 507 11.03 19.40 5.11
N ASP A 508 11.87 18.97 6.07
CA ASP A 508 12.83 17.90 5.88
C ASP A 508 12.18 16.54 6.17
N LEU A 509 12.23 15.60 5.22
CA LEU A 509 11.69 14.26 5.41
C LEU A 509 12.47 13.50 6.50
N PRO A 510 11.81 12.69 7.35
CA PRO A 510 12.47 11.93 8.38
C PRO A 510 13.37 10.85 7.76
N VAL A 511 14.33 10.38 8.54
CA VAL A 511 15.18 9.25 8.18
C VAL A 511 14.42 7.97 8.47
N ILE A 512 14.34 7.08 7.48
CA ILE A 512 13.59 5.83 7.55
C ILE A 512 14.59 4.66 7.54
N ASN A 513 14.55 3.84 8.58
CA ASN A 513 15.31 2.61 8.65
C ASN A 513 14.35 1.42 8.85
N PRO A 514 13.97 0.70 7.78
CA PRO A 514 13.05 -0.43 7.91
C PRO A 514 13.72 -1.67 8.53
N ASN A 515 15.05 -1.78 8.43
CA ASN A 515 15.84 -2.86 9.01
C ASN A 515 15.38 -4.29 8.60
N TRP A 516 14.88 -4.47 7.37
CA TRP A 516 14.41 -5.77 6.90
C TRP A 516 15.51 -6.84 6.96
N LEU A 517 15.12 -8.11 7.17
CA LEU A 517 16.01 -9.27 7.14
C LEU A 517 17.23 -9.19 8.09
N ALA A 518 17.17 -8.36 9.13
CA ALA A 518 18.25 -8.17 10.09
C ALA A 518 18.43 -9.38 11.02
N THR A 519 17.38 -10.17 11.24
CA THR A 519 17.42 -11.38 12.07
C THR A 519 17.62 -12.65 11.24
N GLN A 520 18.16 -13.69 11.88
CA GLN A 520 18.28 -15.01 11.27
C GLN A 520 16.92 -15.61 10.91
N SER A 521 15.90 -15.42 11.75
CA SER A 521 14.55 -15.96 11.52
C SER A 521 13.90 -15.41 10.27
N ASP A 522 14.04 -14.10 10.02
CA ASP A 522 13.50 -13.46 8.82
C ASP A 522 14.15 -14.03 7.56
N GLN A 523 15.47 -14.26 7.61
CA GLN A 523 16.24 -14.82 6.49
C GLN A 523 15.84 -16.28 6.22
N GLU A 524 15.72 -17.12 7.26
CA GLU A 524 15.34 -18.53 7.12
C GLU A 524 13.91 -18.70 6.57
N VAL A 525 12.96 -17.89 7.05
CA VAL A 525 11.58 -17.91 6.54
C VAL A 525 11.53 -17.41 5.08
N ALA A 526 12.26 -16.34 4.75
CA ALA A 526 12.36 -15.84 3.38
C ALA A 526 12.92 -16.90 2.41
N ILE A 527 13.97 -17.62 2.78
CA ILE A 527 14.51 -18.72 1.96
C ILE A 527 13.46 -19.82 1.77
N ALA A 528 12.71 -20.18 2.83
CA ALA A 528 11.65 -21.18 2.73
C ALA A 528 10.54 -20.73 1.77
N MET A 529 10.08 -19.48 1.87
CA MET A 529 9.08 -18.90 0.96
C MET A 529 9.55 -18.89 -0.49
N PHE A 530 10.82 -18.56 -0.73
CA PHE A 530 11.40 -18.63 -2.07
C PHE A 530 11.32 -20.04 -2.66
N LYS A 531 11.65 -21.07 -1.86
CA LYS A 531 11.51 -22.48 -2.27
C LYS A 531 10.05 -22.87 -2.54
N ARG A 532 9.10 -22.31 -1.79
CA ARG A 532 7.65 -22.52 -1.99
C ARG A 532 7.15 -21.91 -3.30
N VAL A 533 7.57 -20.69 -3.64
CA VAL A 533 7.27 -20.07 -4.95
C VAL A 533 7.77 -20.94 -6.10
N ARG A 534 9.02 -21.44 -6.03
CA ARG A 534 9.55 -22.38 -7.03
C ARG A 534 8.72 -23.65 -7.12
N ALA A 535 8.31 -24.23 -5.98
CA ALA A 535 7.47 -25.42 -5.97
C ALA A 535 6.12 -25.19 -6.68
N ALA A 536 5.48 -24.02 -6.49
CA ALA A 536 4.24 -23.66 -7.17
C ALA A 536 4.44 -23.61 -8.70
N PHE A 537 5.42 -22.84 -9.18
CA PHE A 537 5.73 -22.72 -10.62
C PHE A 537 6.16 -24.05 -11.26
N GLN A 538 6.86 -24.92 -10.52
CA GLN A 538 7.32 -26.22 -11.00
C GLN A 538 6.26 -27.33 -10.91
N SER A 539 5.07 -27.02 -10.37
CA SER A 539 3.99 -27.99 -10.25
C SER A 539 3.45 -28.42 -11.63
N LYS A 540 2.89 -29.63 -11.71
CA LYS A 540 2.21 -30.11 -12.92
C LYS A 540 1.05 -29.21 -13.35
N ALA A 541 0.43 -28.52 -12.39
CA ALA A 541 -0.68 -27.61 -12.63
C ALA A 541 -0.24 -26.35 -13.39
N MET A 542 0.97 -25.85 -13.13
CA MET A 542 1.54 -24.68 -13.82
C MET A 542 2.24 -25.00 -15.14
N ALA A 543 2.58 -26.27 -15.39
CA ALA A 543 3.28 -26.70 -16.59
C ALA A 543 2.66 -26.26 -17.94
N PRO A 544 1.32 -26.17 -18.11
CA PRO A 544 0.73 -25.69 -19.36
C PRO A 544 0.97 -24.21 -19.65
N VAL A 545 1.25 -23.40 -18.63
CA VAL A 545 1.37 -21.93 -18.75
C VAL A 545 2.82 -21.45 -18.70
N VAL A 546 3.70 -22.14 -17.97
CA VAL A 546 5.11 -21.74 -17.82
C VAL A 546 5.91 -22.08 -19.08
N ILE A 547 6.68 -21.11 -19.58
CA ILE A 547 7.55 -21.27 -20.74
C ILE A 547 9.00 -21.40 -20.28
N GLY A 548 9.60 -22.56 -20.53
CA GLY A 548 11.03 -22.77 -20.30
C GLY A 548 11.40 -22.85 -18.82
N LYS A 549 12.57 -22.30 -18.48
CA LYS A 549 13.15 -22.32 -17.13
C LYS A 549 12.80 -21.04 -16.37
N GLU A 550 13.03 -21.02 -15.06
CA GLU A 550 12.96 -19.80 -14.25
C GLU A 550 13.78 -18.69 -14.91
N TYR A 551 13.18 -17.50 -15.05
CA TYR A 551 13.80 -16.38 -15.75
C TYR A 551 14.65 -15.54 -14.80
N ASN A 552 14.12 -15.25 -13.60
CA ASN A 552 14.83 -14.53 -12.54
C ASN A 552 14.47 -15.16 -11.19
N PRO A 553 15.44 -15.60 -10.35
CA PRO A 553 16.90 -15.49 -10.53
C PRO A 553 17.52 -16.35 -11.63
N GLY A 554 16.92 -17.48 -11.98
CA GLY A 554 17.55 -18.46 -12.87
C GLY A 554 18.09 -19.68 -12.14
N LEU A 555 18.56 -20.67 -12.91
CA LEU A 555 18.89 -22.00 -12.40
C LEU A 555 20.19 -22.08 -11.59
N GLU A 556 21.01 -21.05 -11.60
CA GLU A 556 22.28 -20.97 -10.87
C GLU A 556 22.11 -20.66 -9.39
N VAL A 557 20.99 -20.05 -8.99
CA VAL A 557 20.67 -19.74 -7.60
C VAL A 557 20.00 -20.96 -6.98
N GLN A 558 20.72 -21.79 -6.22
CA GLN A 558 20.18 -23.05 -5.68
C GLN A 558 20.38 -23.21 -4.17
N SER A 559 21.58 -22.90 -3.67
CA SER A 559 21.88 -22.96 -2.24
C SER A 559 21.16 -21.88 -1.45
N ASP A 560 21.00 -22.10 -0.15
CA ASP A 560 20.31 -21.16 0.75
C ASP A 560 21.07 -19.83 0.82
N GLU A 561 22.40 -19.85 0.75
CA GLU A 561 23.25 -18.67 0.67
C GLU A 561 23.03 -17.88 -0.63
N GLN A 562 22.94 -18.56 -1.78
CA GLN A 562 22.67 -17.91 -3.06
C GLN A 562 21.24 -17.33 -3.11
N ILE A 563 20.26 -18.08 -2.58
CA ILE A 563 18.87 -17.63 -2.49
C ILE A 563 18.79 -16.38 -1.63
N LEU A 564 19.39 -16.40 -0.43
CA LEU A 564 19.40 -15.25 0.46
C LEU A 564 20.08 -14.04 -0.17
N GLN A 565 21.22 -14.25 -0.85
CA GLN A 565 21.91 -13.18 -1.54
C GLN A 565 21.00 -12.52 -2.58
N TRP A 566 20.35 -13.31 -3.44
CA TRP A 566 19.39 -12.77 -4.41
C TRP A 566 18.20 -12.07 -3.75
N ILE A 567 17.68 -12.61 -2.64
CA ILE A 567 16.60 -11.96 -1.87
C ILE A 567 17.07 -10.58 -1.40
N LYS A 568 18.26 -10.44 -0.80
CA LYS A 568 18.77 -9.14 -0.34
C LYS A 568 18.96 -8.15 -1.50
N ASP A 569 19.37 -8.64 -2.67
CA ASP A 569 19.51 -7.82 -3.88
C ASP A 569 18.16 -7.35 -4.46
N ASN A 570 17.03 -8.00 -4.10
CA ASN A 570 15.72 -7.73 -4.72
C ASN A 570 14.59 -7.44 -3.72
N VAL A 571 14.81 -7.55 -2.41
CA VAL A 571 13.79 -7.31 -1.38
C VAL A 571 13.21 -5.91 -1.49
N MET A 572 11.90 -5.80 -1.33
CA MET A 572 11.14 -4.56 -1.45
C MET A 572 10.12 -4.47 -0.32
N THR A 573 9.65 -3.27 0.00
CA THR A 573 8.52 -3.08 0.92
C THR A 573 7.20 -3.47 0.27
N LEU A 574 6.24 -4.01 1.02
CA LEU A 574 4.83 -4.05 0.63
C LEU A 574 4.05 -2.80 1.11
N TRP A 575 4.77 -1.73 1.48
CA TRP A 575 4.24 -0.45 1.93
C TRP A 575 3.37 -0.53 3.21
N HIS A 576 3.72 -1.43 4.13
CA HIS A 576 2.91 -1.73 5.33
C HIS A 576 3.49 -1.20 6.64
N ALA A 577 4.42 -0.23 6.58
CA ALA A 577 4.96 0.49 7.73
C ALA A 577 3.90 0.81 8.80
N ALA A 578 4.17 0.40 10.04
CA ALA A 578 3.27 0.59 11.18
C ALA A 578 4.04 0.67 12.50
N CYS A 579 3.31 0.94 13.59
CA CYS A 579 3.75 0.79 14.98
C CYS A 579 4.79 1.79 15.52
N THR A 580 5.11 2.82 14.75
CA THR A 580 6.10 3.85 15.13
C THR A 580 5.61 4.82 16.21
N CYS A 581 4.33 4.78 16.54
CA CYS A 581 3.70 5.41 17.70
C CYS A 581 2.96 4.32 18.52
N LYS A 582 3.64 3.19 18.77
CA LYS A 582 3.10 1.95 19.34
C LYS A 582 2.06 2.18 20.45
N MET A 583 0.89 1.56 20.32
CA MET A 583 -0.08 1.46 21.42
C MET A 583 0.38 0.44 22.46
N GLY A 584 0.15 0.74 23.73
CA GLY A 584 0.48 -0.18 24.83
C GLY A 584 -0.10 0.28 26.17
N THR A 585 0.28 -0.42 27.22
CA THR A 585 -0.10 -0.11 28.60
C THR A 585 0.81 0.98 29.19
N SER A 586 0.40 1.57 30.30
CA SER A 586 1.15 2.68 30.93
C SER A 586 2.50 2.27 31.53
N ASP A 587 2.70 0.98 31.80
CA ASP A 587 3.94 0.37 32.29
C ASP A 587 4.89 -0.07 31.17
N ASP A 588 4.45 -0.03 29.91
CA ASP A 588 5.34 -0.19 28.75
C ASP A 588 6.04 1.13 28.43
N GLU A 589 7.33 1.22 28.75
CA GLU A 589 8.15 2.41 28.47
C GLU A 589 8.23 2.76 26.97
N MET A 590 8.01 1.79 26.09
CA MET A 590 8.01 1.95 24.63
C MET A 590 6.64 2.29 24.06
N ALA A 591 5.57 2.26 24.86
CA ALA A 591 4.26 2.72 24.40
C ALA A 591 4.28 4.22 24.13
N VAL A 592 3.62 4.67 23.07
CA VAL A 592 3.46 6.09 22.74
C VAL A 592 2.02 6.52 23.02
N VAL A 593 1.06 5.64 22.72
CA VAL A 593 -0.35 5.89 22.98
C VAL A 593 -0.99 4.80 23.85
N ASP A 594 -2.04 5.17 24.57
CA ASP A 594 -2.87 4.22 25.31
C ASP A 594 -3.91 3.52 24.42
N SER A 595 -4.74 2.63 25.01
CA SER A 595 -5.79 1.90 24.27
C SER A 595 -6.87 2.80 23.65
N GLN A 596 -6.94 4.07 24.04
CA GLN A 596 -7.80 5.10 23.46
C GLN A 596 -7.05 6.01 22.48
N ALA A 597 -5.85 5.60 22.05
CA ALA A 597 -4.98 6.33 21.14
C ALA A 597 -4.47 7.68 21.69
N ARG A 598 -4.57 7.94 23.00
CA ARG A 598 -4.09 9.19 23.62
C ARG A 598 -2.59 9.11 23.87
N VAL A 599 -1.87 10.18 23.52
CA VAL A 599 -0.40 10.22 23.66
C VAL A 599 -0.01 10.36 25.13
N TYR A 600 0.84 9.45 25.61
CA TYR A 600 1.37 9.51 26.97
C TYR A 600 2.28 10.73 27.18
N GLY A 601 2.18 11.35 28.35
CA GLY A 601 3.03 12.48 28.77
C GLY A 601 2.55 13.87 28.33
N VAL A 602 1.50 13.95 27.53
CA VAL A 602 0.82 15.19 27.10
C VAL A 602 -0.70 15.04 27.19
N GLN A 603 -1.44 16.13 27.01
CA GLN A 603 -2.90 16.14 27.03
C GLN A 603 -3.46 16.69 25.71
N GLY A 604 -4.62 16.19 25.30
CA GLY A 604 -5.32 16.61 24.08
C GLY A 604 -4.62 16.25 22.77
N VAL A 605 -3.86 15.15 22.76
CA VAL A 605 -3.27 14.61 21.52
C VAL A 605 -3.64 13.14 21.40
N ARG A 606 -4.12 12.74 20.22
CA ARG A 606 -4.30 11.34 19.83
C ARG A 606 -3.53 11.01 18.56
N VAL A 607 -3.18 9.75 18.36
CA VAL A 607 -2.60 9.24 17.10
C VAL A 607 -3.51 8.17 16.51
N VAL A 608 -4.12 8.43 15.36
CA VAL A 608 -5.15 7.57 14.75
C VAL A 608 -4.75 7.25 13.31
N ASP A 609 -3.77 6.37 13.18
CA ASP A 609 -3.28 5.80 11.92
C ASP A 609 -2.46 4.52 12.20
N ALA A 610 -1.82 3.95 11.17
CA ALA A 610 -1.03 2.71 11.31
C ALA A 610 0.17 2.82 12.27
N SER A 611 0.69 4.03 12.56
CA SER A 611 1.74 4.20 13.57
C SER A 611 1.28 3.78 14.96
N ALA A 612 -0.02 3.90 15.27
CA ALA A 612 -0.57 3.62 16.58
C ALA A 612 -0.73 2.12 16.87
N PHE A 613 -0.55 1.22 15.90
CA PHE A 613 -0.76 -0.20 16.14
C PHE A 613 0.27 -0.75 17.17
N PRO A 614 -0.10 -1.66 18.09
CA PRO A 614 0.86 -2.28 19.02
C PRO A 614 1.88 -3.18 18.29
N PHE A 615 1.42 -3.79 17.20
CA PHE A 615 2.17 -4.56 16.21
C PHE A 615 1.38 -4.51 14.89
N LEU A 616 2.00 -4.83 13.77
CA LEU A 616 1.32 -4.94 12.48
C LEU A 616 0.60 -6.30 12.41
N PRO A 617 -0.74 -6.36 12.41
CA PRO A 617 -1.45 -7.63 12.29
C PRO A 617 -1.19 -8.28 10.91
N PRO A 618 -1.43 -9.58 10.75
CA PRO A 618 -1.29 -10.22 9.46
C PRO A 618 -2.35 -9.68 8.50
N GLY A 619 -1.99 -9.57 7.23
CA GLY A 619 -2.83 -8.96 6.21
C GLY A 619 -2.40 -7.54 5.82
N HIS A 620 -3.23 -6.89 5.03
CA HIS A 620 -2.99 -5.55 4.51
C HIS A 620 -3.67 -4.53 5.44
N PRO A 621 -2.97 -3.47 5.88
CA PRO A 621 -3.37 -2.72 7.06
C PRO A 621 -4.56 -1.79 6.86
N GLN A 622 -5.03 -1.55 5.61
CA GLN A 622 -6.01 -0.51 5.34
C GLN A 622 -7.32 -0.69 6.12
N SER A 623 -7.83 -1.92 6.24
CA SER A 623 -9.06 -2.21 6.98
C SER A 623 -8.88 -1.93 8.48
N THR A 624 -7.71 -2.26 9.03
CA THR A 624 -7.37 -2.01 10.43
C THR A 624 -7.21 -0.52 10.72
N VAL A 625 -6.72 0.28 9.75
CA VAL A 625 -6.69 1.75 9.88
C VAL A 625 -8.11 2.31 9.92
N TYR A 626 -9.00 1.88 9.02
CA TYR A 626 -10.42 2.27 9.07
C TYR A 626 -11.08 1.86 10.39
N MET A 627 -10.87 0.62 10.83
CA MET A 627 -11.40 0.11 12.10
C MET A 627 -10.96 0.97 13.28
N LEU A 628 -9.66 1.28 13.37
CA LEU A 628 -9.14 2.13 14.45
C LEU A 628 -9.77 3.52 14.43
N ALA A 629 -9.89 4.13 13.24
CA ALA A 629 -10.51 5.43 13.08
C ALA A 629 -11.99 5.44 13.49
N GLU A 630 -12.78 4.45 13.06
CA GLU A 630 -14.19 4.31 13.44
C GLU A 630 -14.34 4.07 14.95
N LYS A 631 -13.49 3.22 15.53
CA LYS A 631 -13.50 2.92 16.98
C LYS A 631 -13.18 4.15 17.82
N ILE A 632 -12.10 4.87 17.49
CA ILE A 632 -11.71 6.08 18.24
C ILE A 632 -12.70 7.23 18.02
N ALA A 633 -13.23 7.39 16.81
CA ALA A 633 -14.30 8.35 16.56
C ALA A 633 -15.52 8.07 17.46
N ASN A 634 -15.93 6.80 17.55
CA ASN A 634 -17.04 6.38 18.42
C ASN A 634 -16.76 6.68 19.90
N ALA A 635 -15.54 6.38 20.38
CA ALA A 635 -15.11 6.67 21.74
C ALA A 635 -15.20 8.17 22.06
N ILE A 636 -14.67 9.03 21.19
CA ILE A 636 -14.72 10.50 21.35
C ILE A 636 -16.17 11.00 21.38
N ILE A 637 -17.01 10.53 20.46
CA ILE A 637 -18.42 10.93 20.36
C ILE A 637 -19.20 10.56 21.63
N ASN A 638 -18.86 9.44 22.25
CA ASN A 638 -19.51 8.95 23.47
C ASN A 638 -18.84 9.41 24.77
N GLY A 639 -17.79 10.25 24.69
CA GLY A 639 -17.19 10.94 25.83
C GLY A 639 -16.08 10.19 26.57
N ALA A 640 -15.31 9.34 25.88
CA ALA A 640 -14.20 8.55 26.44
C ALA A 640 -12.79 9.18 26.34
#